data_AF-A0A0W0WQF3-F1
#
_entry.id   AF-A0A0W0WQF3-F1
#
_cell.length_a   1.000
_cell.length_b   1.000
_cell.length_c   1.000
_cell.angle_alpha   90.00
_cell.angle_beta   90.00
_cell.angle_gamma   90.00
#
_symmetry.space_group_name_H-M   'P 1'
#
loop_
_entity.id
_entity.type
_entity.pdbx_description
1 polymer ?
#
loop_
_entity_poly.entity_id
_entity_poly.type
_entity_poly.pdbx_seq_one_letter_code
_entity_poly.pdbx_strand_id
1 'polypeptide(L)'
;MTEKISLVSLATVTTQLQRLQDTDIDSIDDYLSNHHDYKLSTEGILKLPKHGDIKEVQREAMALNVSRILGLDTTRSSIVTHDGQPALFVPFDDIKLMKEFAKGKIFEAFEPLKKEKKTYQHYSTINTVGSGLQSDQFIDDFGDSFGLFYVCSDPDSIGGYNQNKALRDNRSLYIFDQVIMSTDKMKLDSRLSLQPDEFFMKHTRHGQGRNRTLIEDSSLSSKFDSLMHLLAQQNRIYTYATTVADRHQEEIERLEDMLNNPLLSEEDKQVLIEKRKQVTDLKDDAIETREAIKARIDKISGILPKVRTEQHDSFRMEHIKQSLVLEKLLHNPTLFTDDGRPYKNPWTYRQDNPVKTLERLRNGNILLKFKSKPSAKMVDFIKRHGSDSIRLNSSKAIEISEEDLFSLNETMLHPESKIQMKHEVDYLNPDDLKQISTAYGEGHRGRILKLVDDYISEMTKPTNTQEMKLLVTRNAVIFLQRYINTAKDKGFGMHVLKKLHFDIQQRLQNMIPLEHKPNNLNEAFNAALKLDRVDVFNKVMAEAIKQNKVNSEDFLDFLQICIDQEAQATDHIKAIESSNFISEHGNSLLETLKSPLIVLEDISDNELDIDPEKNREEELNSQKELNENIIPLSNSQKPGKGEVTDLQTDLPSVGIKVK
;
A
#
# COMPACT_ATOMS: atom_id res chain seq x y z
N MET A 1 3.17 25.02 -6.02
CA MET A 1 2.29 24.80 -4.85
C MET A 1 1.53 26.09 -4.64
N THR A 2 0.21 26.13 -4.80
CA THR A 2 -0.64 27.30 -4.51
C THR A 2 -0.63 27.69 -3.03
N GLU A 3 -0.84 28.97 -2.71
CA GLU A 3 -1.21 29.38 -1.34
C GLU A 3 -2.67 29.00 -1.06
N LYS A 4 -3.02 28.64 0.19
CA LYS A 4 -4.34 28.08 0.53
C LYS A 4 -5.01 28.92 1.61
N ILE A 5 -6.22 29.42 1.34
CA ILE A 5 -7.11 30.03 2.34
C ILE A 5 -8.23 29.06 2.67
N SER A 6 -8.34 28.69 3.95
CA SER A 6 -9.46 27.90 4.47
C SER A 6 -10.72 28.77 4.56
N LEU A 7 -11.82 28.28 4.01
CA LEU A 7 -13.12 28.93 4.01
C LEU A 7 -14.09 28.17 4.91
N VAL A 8 -14.95 28.89 5.62
CA VAL A 8 -16.10 28.37 6.37
C VAL A 8 -17.27 29.31 6.11
N SER A 9 -18.48 28.77 5.94
CA SER A 9 -19.65 29.60 5.74
C SER A 9 -19.97 30.40 7.01
N LEU A 10 -20.38 31.66 6.83
CA LEU A 10 -20.80 32.51 7.94
C LEU A 10 -21.95 31.86 8.73
N ALA A 11 -22.86 31.17 8.05
CA ALA A 11 -23.98 30.47 8.68
C ALA A 11 -23.50 29.37 9.65
N THR A 12 -22.51 28.56 9.25
CA THR A 12 -21.89 27.57 10.14
C THR A 12 -21.20 28.25 11.31
N VAL A 13 -20.44 29.32 11.06
CA VAL A 13 -19.79 30.09 12.13
C VAL A 13 -20.81 30.58 13.16
N THR A 14 -21.89 31.22 12.70
CA THR A 14 -22.96 31.70 13.57
C THR A 14 -23.63 30.55 14.33
N THR A 15 -23.90 29.42 13.67
CA THR A 15 -24.54 28.26 14.31
C THR A 15 -23.67 27.65 15.40
N GLN A 16 -22.38 27.46 15.11
CA GLN A 16 -21.43 26.86 16.05
C GLN A 16 -21.14 27.81 17.22
N LEU A 17 -21.06 29.12 16.97
CA LEU A 17 -20.97 30.13 18.04
C LEU A 17 -22.22 30.18 18.91
N GLN A 18 -23.41 30.10 18.31
CA GLN A 18 -24.68 30.08 19.06
C GLN A 18 -24.75 28.84 19.96
N ARG A 19 -24.37 27.66 19.45
CA ARG A 19 -24.27 26.44 20.25
C ARG A 19 -23.30 26.58 21.41
N LEU A 20 -22.12 27.16 21.16
CA LEU A 20 -21.15 27.43 22.23
C LEU A 20 -21.71 28.40 23.28
N GLN A 21 -22.45 29.42 22.86
CA GLN A 21 -23.07 30.40 23.76
C GLN A 21 -24.21 29.79 24.58
N ASP A 22 -24.99 28.89 23.99
CA ASP A 22 -26.16 28.27 24.62
C ASP A 22 -25.79 27.03 25.46
N THR A 23 -24.56 26.53 25.36
CA THR A 23 -24.08 25.40 26.17
C THR A 23 -23.50 25.92 27.48
N ASP A 24 -24.03 25.47 28.61
CA ASP A 24 -23.39 25.66 29.92
C ASP A 24 -22.16 24.76 30.01
N ILE A 25 -20.97 25.38 29.97
CA ILE A 25 -19.67 24.70 30.06
C ILE A 25 -19.08 25.01 31.43
N ASP A 26 -19.25 24.09 32.36
CA ASP A 26 -18.82 24.24 33.76
C ASP A 26 -17.32 23.89 33.97
N SER A 27 -16.70 23.19 33.02
CA SER A 27 -15.30 22.77 33.09
C SER A 27 -14.62 22.62 31.72
N ILE A 28 -13.28 22.53 31.73
CA ILE A 28 -12.49 22.22 30.53
C ILE A 28 -12.81 20.81 30.01
N ASP A 29 -13.12 19.85 30.89
CA ASP A 29 -13.45 18.49 30.48
C ASP A 29 -14.83 18.42 29.79
N ASP A 30 -15.80 19.24 30.23
CA ASP A 30 -17.09 19.40 29.55
C ASP A 30 -16.92 20.05 28.17
N TYR A 31 -16.00 21.01 28.07
CA TYR A 31 -15.63 21.60 26.79
C TYR A 31 -15.00 20.56 25.85
N LEU A 32 -14.05 19.76 26.33
CA LEU A 32 -13.38 18.78 25.49
C LEU A 32 -14.31 17.63 25.07
N SER A 33 -15.24 17.23 25.95
CA SER A 33 -16.20 16.15 25.70
C SER A 33 -17.24 16.53 24.64
N ASN A 34 -17.61 17.81 24.54
CA ASN A 34 -18.61 18.30 23.58
C ASN A 34 -17.99 19.13 22.44
N HIS A 35 -16.65 19.16 22.34
CA HIS A 35 -15.92 20.04 21.41
C HIS A 35 -16.37 19.95 19.95
N HIS A 36 -16.84 18.76 19.53
CA HIS A 36 -17.37 18.54 18.19
C HIS A 36 -18.55 19.46 17.83
N ASP A 37 -19.36 19.87 18.80
CA ASP A 37 -20.63 20.57 18.56
C ASP A 37 -20.51 22.06 18.30
N TYR A 38 -19.34 22.64 18.61
CA TYR A 38 -18.97 24.05 18.39
C TYR A 38 -17.63 24.22 17.61
N LYS A 39 -17.03 23.12 17.12
CA LYS A 39 -15.79 23.17 16.33
C LYS A 39 -16.05 23.73 14.93
N LEU A 40 -15.38 24.83 14.59
CA LEU A 40 -15.30 25.29 13.19
C LEU A 40 -14.41 24.34 12.38
N SER A 41 -14.98 23.81 11.30
CA SER A 41 -14.27 23.00 10.32
C SER A 41 -14.22 23.73 8.99
N THR A 42 -13.17 23.50 8.22
CA THR A 42 -13.07 24.12 6.89
C THR A 42 -14.08 23.47 5.94
N GLU A 43 -14.85 24.29 5.23
CA GLU A 43 -15.90 23.88 4.26
C GLU A 43 -15.49 24.14 2.80
N GLY A 44 -14.37 24.80 2.57
CA GLY A 44 -13.74 24.90 1.25
C GLY A 44 -12.34 25.49 1.32
N ILE A 45 -11.59 25.40 0.22
CA ILE A 45 -10.29 26.04 0.06
C ILE A 45 -10.36 26.99 -1.13
N LEU A 46 -9.80 28.17 -0.95
CA LEU A 46 -9.39 29.03 -2.05
C LEU A 46 -7.88 28.87 -2.29
N LYS A 47 -7.50 28.39 -3.47
CA LYS A 47 -6.10 28.21 -3.89
C LYS A 47 -5.65 29.39 -4.73
N LEU A 48 -4.64 30.11 -4.26
CA LEU A 48 -4.11 31.32 -4.89
C LEU A 48 -2.82 31.03 -5.68
N PRO A 49 -2.50 31.85 -6.69
CA PRO A 49 -1.23 31.79 -7.41
C PRO A 49 -0.05 31.98 -6.46
N LYS A 50 0.84 30.99 -6.35
CA LYS A 50 2.06 31.17 -5.54
C LYS A 50 3.04 32.07 -6.27
N HIS A 51 3.56 33.07 -5.57
CA HIS A 51 4.46 34.08 -6.14
C HIS A 51 3.91 34.78 -7.41
N GLY A 52 2.58 34.83 -7.55
CA GLY A 52 1.92 35.43 -8.71
C GLY A 52 1.85 34.56 -9.97
N ASP A 53 2.23 33.28 -9.93
CA ASP A 53 2.13 32.39 -11.10
C ASP A 53 0.70 31.91 -11.33
N ILE A 54 -0.07 32.71 -12.06
CA ILE A 54 -1.49 32.46 -12.39
C ILE A 54 -1.70 31.17 -13.20
N LYS A 55 -0.68 30.65 -13.87
CA LYS A 55 -0.77 29.44 -14.69
C LYS A 55 -0.95 28.18 -13.84
N GLU A 56 -0.43 28.17 -12.62
CA GLU A 56 -0.60 27.03 -11.69
C GLU A 56 -2.08 26.78 -11.39
N VAL A 57 -2.85 27.84 -11.15
CA VAL A 57 -4.29 27.78 -10.86
C VAL A 57 -5.07 27.19 -12.05
N GLN A 58 -4.74 27.62 -13.27
CA GLN A 58 -5.35 27.07 -14.49
C GLN A 58 -5.00 25.60 -14.69
N ARG A 59 -3.73 25.23 -14.60
CA ARG A 59 -3.28 23.84 -14.80
C ARG A 59 -3.90 22.88 -13.80
N GLU A 60 -4.15 23.34 -12.58
CA GLU A 60 -4.89 22.57 -11.57
C GLU A 60 -6.37 22.41 -11.95
N ALA A 61 -7.04 23.51 -12.30
CA ALA A 61 -8.44 23.47 -12.75
C ALA A 61 -8.63 22.56 -13.98
N MET A 62 -7.68 22.59 -14.92
CA MET A 62 -7.66 21.71 -16.08
C MET A 62 -7.46 20.25 -15.68
N ALA A 63 -6.55 19.94 -14.75
CA ALA A 63 -6.34 18.58 -14.27
C ALA A 63 -7.59 17.97 -13.63
N LEU A 64 -8.27 18.74 -12.76
CA LEU A 64 -9.51 18.29 -12.12
C LEU A 64 -10.63 18.06 -13.14
N ASN A 65 -10.72 18.88 -14.20
CA ASN A 65 -11.66 18.63 -15.29
C ASN A 65 -11.27 17.41 -16.14
N VAL A 66 -10.00 17.18 -16.42
CA VAL A 66 -9.53 15.95 -17.09
C VAL A 66 -9.87 14.72 -16.25
N SER A 67 -9.68 14.79 -14.93
CA SER A 67 -10.10 13.74 -13.99
C SER A 67 -11.59 13.41 -14.11
N ARG A 68 -12.46 14.44 -14.19
CA ARG A 68 -13.90 14.25 -14.41
C ARG A 68 -14.23 13.70 -15.80
N ILE A 69 -13.50 14.09 -16.85
CA ILE A 69 -13.66 13.52 -18.21
C ILE A 69 -13.35 12.01 -18.21
N LEU A 70 -12.37 11.59 -17.42
CA LEU A 70 -11.99 10.19 -17.20
C LEU A 70 -12.94 9.43 -16.24
N GLY A 71 -13.99 10.08 -15.73
CA GLY A 71 -15.00 9.45 -14.87
C GLY A 71 -14.53 9.18 -13.44
N LEU A 72 -13.46 9.82 -12.98
CA LEU A 72 -12.91 9.61 -11.64
C LEU A 72 -13.64 10.44 -10.57
N ASP A 73 -13.71 9.93 -9.34
CA ASP A 73 -14.30 10.66 -8.22
C ASP A 73 -13.43 11.87 -7.84
N THR A 74 -13.92 13.04 -8.21
CA THR A 74 -13.14 14.29 -8.22
C THR A 74 -13.99 15.41 -7.64
N THR A 75 -13.37 16.25 -6.82
CA THR A 75 -14.01 17.46 -6.30
C THR A 75 -14.55 18.33 -7.41
N ARG A 76 -15.59 19.12 -7.12
CA ARG A 76 -16.02 20.22 -7.99
C ARG A 76 -15.05 21.38 -7.79
N SER A 77 -14.85 22.21 -8.80
CA SER A 77 -13.92 23.33 -8.68
C SER A 77 -14.30 24.43 -9.66
N SER A 78 -14.11 25.68 -9.23
CA SER A 78 -14.41 26.87 -10.04
C SER A 78 -13.26 27.84 -9.96
N ILE A 79 -12.86 28.39 -11.10
CA ILE A 79 -11.97 29.56 -11.12
C ILE A 79 -12.80 30.77 -10.71
N VAL A 80 -12.31 31.52 -9.72
CA VAL A 80 -12.90 32.75 -9.21
C VAL A 80 -11.85 33.86 -9.20
N THR A 81 -12.27 35.10 -8.94
CA THR A 81 -11.35 36.22 -8.76
C THR A 81 -11.25 36.56 -7.28
N HIS A 82 -10.02 36.70 -6.78
CA HIS A 82 -9.71 37.15 -5.43
C HIS A 82 -8.65 38.25 -5.51
N ASP A 83 -8.94 39.43 -4.99
CA ASP A 83 -8.08 40.62 -5.06
C ASP A 83 -7.55 40.91 -6.48
N GLY A 84 -8.42 40.74 -7.48
CA GLY A 84 -8.10 40.97 -8.89
C GLY A 84 -7.28 39.86 -9.57
N GLN A 85 -6.92 38.80 -8.84
CA GLN A 85 -6.14 37.66 -9.36
C GLN A 85 -7.02 36.40 -9.50
N PRO A 86 -6.73 35.50 -10.45
CA PRO A 86 -7.43 34.23 -10.57
C PRO A 86 -7.07 33.31 -9.39
N ALA A 87 -8.09 32.66 -8.83
CA ALA A 87 -7.97 31.69 -7.75
C ALA A 87 -8.85 30.47 -8.03
N LEU A 88 -8.49 29.30 -7.51
CA LEU A 88 -9.30 28.09 -7.62
C LEU A 88 -10.07 27.86 -6.33
N PHE A 89 -11.40 27.97 -6.39
CA PHE A 89 -12.27 27.56 -5.31
C PHE A 89 -12.56 26.06 -5.39
N VAL A 90 -12.32 25.36 -4.28
CA VAL A 90 -12.56 23.94 -4.09
C VAL A 90 -13.42 23.76 -2.83
N PRO A 91 -14.72 23.45 -2.92
CA PRO A 91 -15.52 23.08 -1.74
C PRO A 91 -14.95 21.81 -1.10
N PHE A 92 -15.01 21.72 0.22
CA PHE A 92 -14.67 20.48 0.91
C PHE A 92 -15.85 19.52 0.86
N ASP A 93 -15.53 18.30 0.45
CA ASP A 93 -16.43 17.16 0.53
C ASP A 93 -16.16 16.39 1.84
N ASP A 94 -17.05 15.48 2.22
CA ASP A 94 -16.80 14.57 3.34
C ASP A 94 -15.72 13.55 2.95
N ILE A 95 -14.48 13.87 3.29
CA ILE A 95 -13.28 13.16 2.88
C ILE A 95 -12.29 13.09 4.03
N LYS A 96 -11.47 12.04 4.05
CA LYS A 96 -10.34 11.92 4.98
C LYS A 96 -9.02 11.83 4.23
N LEU A 97 -8.01 12.56 4.69
CA LEU A 97 -6.76 12.71 3.94
C LEU A 97 -5.99 11.39 3.87
N MET A 98 -5.34 11.11 2.74
CA MET A 98 -4.62 9.85 2.50
C MET A 98 -3.52 9.55 3.53
N LYS A 99 -2.98 10.58 4.20
CA LYS A 99 -2.00 10.44 5.29
C LYS A 99 -2.53 9.64 6.49
N GLU A 100 -3.84 9.53 6.65
CA GLU A 100 -4.47 8.72 7.69
C GLU A 100 -4.49 7.23 7.31
N PHE A 101 -4.53 6.93 6.01
CA PHE A 101 -4.68 5.57 5.46
C PHE A 101 -3.39 4.98 4.93
N ALA A 102 -2.35 5.78 4.74
CA ALA A 102 -1.11 5.34 4.11
C ALA A 102 0.10 5.98 4.75
N LYS A 103 1.19 5.22 4.83
CA LYS A 103 2.49 5.68 5.33
C LYS A 103 3.63 5.18 4.47
N GLY A 104 4.66 6.01 4.34
CA GLY A 104 5.91 5.67 3.67
C GLY A 104 7.03 5.29 4.64
N LYS A 105 8.13 4.80 4.06
CA LYS A 105 9.42 4.68 4.73
C LYS A 105 9.97 6.06 5.02
N ILE A 106 10.39 6.28 6.26
CA ILE A 106 10.95 7.56 6.71
C ILE A 106 12.44 7.61 6.32
N PHE A 107 12.83 8.72 5.70
CA PHE A 107 14.22 9.04 5.35
C PHE A 107 14.64 10.31 6.09
N GLU A 108 15.89 10.31 6.58
CA GLU A 108 16.53 11.51 7.13
C GLU A 108 17.37 12.20 6.05
N ALA A 109 17.13 13.49 5.83
CA ALA A 109 18.01 14.39 5.10
C ALA A 109 18.61 15.41 6.09
N PHE A 110 19.90 15.65 5.95
CA PHE A 110 20.57 16.76 6.63
C PHE A 110 20.54 17.97 5.70
N GLU A 111 20.00 19.10 6.17
CA GLU A 111 20.04 20.37 5.43
C GLU A 111 21.24 21.18 5.94
N PRO A 112 22.39 21.20 5.23
CA PRO A 112 23.65 21.71 5.78
C PRO A 112 23.59 23.20 6.13
N LEU A 113 22.79 23.96 5.38
CA LEU A 113 22.61 25.40 5.55
C LEU A 113 21.79 25.76 6.79
N LYS A 114 20.89 24.88 7.24
CA LYS A 114 20.03 25.10 8.42
C LYS A 114 20.50 24.34 9.66
N LYS A 115 21.49 23.44 9.51
CA LYS A 115 21.94 22.50 10.56
C LYS A 115 20.80 21.67 11.17
N GLU A 116 19.71 21.51 10.44
CA GLU A 116 18.53 20.78 10.86
C GLU A 116 18.44 19.43 10.15
N LYS A 117 17.98 18.42 10.87
CA LYS A 117 17.55 17.15 10.28
C LYS A 117 16.11 17.28 9.84
N LYS A 118 15.84 17.02 8.58
CA LYS A 118 14.47 16.89 8.04
C LYS A 118 14.17 15.44 7.74
N THR A 119 12.95 15.03 8.07
CA THR A 119 12.43 13.73 7.67
C THR A 119 11.45 13.89 6.52
N TYR A 120 11.44 12.89 5.64
CA TYR A 120 10.46 12.79 4.56
C TYR A 120 10.06 11.33 4.37
N GLN A 121 8.86 11.10 3.86
CA GLN A 121 8.34 9.75 3.61
C GLN A 121 8.28 9.45 2.11
N HIS A 122 8.69 8.25 1.71
CA HIS A 122 8.52 7.71 0.36
C HIS A 122 8.13 6.23 0.40
N TYR A 123 7.75 5.66 -0.75
CA TYR A 123 7.32 4.27 -0.86
C TYR A 123 6.13 3.97 0.04
N SER A 124 5.12 4.84 -0.02
CA SER A 124 3.88 4.65 0.73
C SER A 124 3.21 3.33 0.35
N THR A 125 2.67 2.63 1.34
CA THR A 125 1.70 1.54 1.19
C THR A 125 0.45 1.95 1.96
N ILE A 126 -0.69 1.38 1.61
CA ILE A 126 -1.87 1.46 2.47
C ILE A 126 -1.54 0.79 3.82
N ASN A 127 -2.02 1.37 4.91
CA ASN A 127 -1.90 0.80 6.24
C ASN A 127 -2.71 -0.49 6.31
N THR A 128 -2.20 -1.50 7.02
CA THR A 128 -2.94 -2.74 7.23
C THR A 128 -3.99 -2.56 8.31
N VAL A 129 -5.06 -3.35 8.23
CA VAL A 129 -6.12 -3.37 9.26
C VAL A 129 -5.71 -4.18 10.49
N GLY A 130 -4.69 -5.04 10.38
CA GLY A 130 -4.28 -5.95 11.44
C GLY A 130 -2.77 -6.18 11.51
N SER A 131 -2.39 -7.46 11.58
CA SER A 131 -1.03 -7.95 11.90
C SER A 131 0.08 -7.52 10.93
N GLY A 132 -0.27 -7.01 9.75
CA GLY A 132 0.69 -6.65 8.71
C GLY A 132 1.00 -7.77 7.72
N LEU A 133 0.25 -8.87 7.73
CA LEU A 133 0.48 -10.04 6.87
C LEU A 133 -0.36 -10.00 5.59
N GLN A 134 -1.54 -9.40 5.64
CA GLN A 134 -2.44 -9.18 4.52
C GLN A 134 -2.48 -7.70 4.15
N SER A 135 -2.48 -7.41 2.85
CA SER A 135 -2.74 -6.06 2.37
C SER A 135 -4.20 -5.69 2.60
N ASP A 136 -4.48 -4.40 2.76
CA ASP A 136 -5.83 -3.92 2.96
C ASP A 136 -6.78 -4.32 1.81
N GLN A 137 -7.92 -4.92 2.17
CA GLN A 137 -8.98 -5.39 1.27
C GLN A 137 -10.25 -4.50 1.29
N PHE A 138 -10.24 -3.42 2.07
CA PHE A 138 -11.41 -2.56 2.33
C PHE A 138 -11.29 -1.16 1.72
N ILE A 139 -10.10 -0.81 1.23
CA ILE A 139 -9.80 0.32 0.35
C ILE A 139 -9.79 -0.20 -1.08
N ASP A 140 -10.39 0.52 -2.02
CA ASP A 140 -10.44 0.08 -3.41
C ASP A 140 -9.05 0.14 -4.09
N ASP A 141 -8.88 -0.57 -5.21
CA ASP A 141 -7.67 -0.44 -6.03
C ASP A 141 -7.66 0.94 -6.71
N PHE A 142 -6.50 1.60 -6.75
CA PHE A 142 -6.43 2.97 -7.29
C PHE A 142 -6.13 3.01 -8.79
N GLY A 143 -5.92 1.85 -9.43
CA GLY A 143 -5.38 1.74 -10.79
C GLY A 143 -6.19 2.50 -11.84
N ASP A 144 -7.49 2.69 -11.62
CA ASP A 144 -8.38 3.42 -12.52
C ASP A 144 -7.96 4.90 -12.68
N SER A 145 -7.24 5.46 -11.70
CA SER A 145 -6.69 6.82 -11.75
C SER A 145 -5.30 6.92 -12.40
N PHE A 146 -4.68 5.80 -12.82
CA PHE A 146 -3.31 5.78 -13.33
C PHE A 146 -3.12 6.66 -14.58
N GLY A 147 -4.07 6.63 -15.52
CA GLY A 147 -4.06 7.46 -16.71
C GLY A 147 -4.04 8.96 -16.40
N LEU A 148 -4.78 9.40 -15.37
CA LEU A 148 -4.72 10.79 -14.91
C LEU A 148 -3.32 11.14 -14.40
N PHE A 149 -2.76 10.33 -13.49
CA PHE A 149 -1.43 10.64 -12.93
C PHE A 149 -0.34 10.63 -13.98
N TYR A 150 -0.45 9.75 -14.98
CA TYR A 150 0.45 9.76 -16.12
C TYR A 150 0.35 11.06 -16.94
N VAL A 151 -0.86 11.45 -17.35
CA VAL A 151 -1.03 12.62 -18.24
C VAL A 151 -0.74 13.94 -17.53
N CYS A 152 -1.05 14.01 -16.23
CA CYS A 152 -0.67 15.14 -15.39
C CYS A 152 0.85 15.21 -15.18
N SER A 153 1.53 14.06 -15.14
CA SER A 153 2.96 13.94 -14.89
C SER A 153 3.39 14.68 -13.61
N ASP A 154 2.56 14.64 -12.58
CA ASP A 154 2.77 15.34 -11.32
C ASP A 154 3.52 14.45 -10.31
N PRO A 155 4.75 14.81 -9.90
CA PRO A 155 5.52 14.03 -8.93
C PRO A 155 4.92 14.06 -7.52
N ASP A 156 4.02 15.01 -7.22
CA ASP A 156 3.33 15.16 -5.93
C ASP A 156 1.93 14.50 -5.93
N SER A 157 1.61 13.72 -6.98
CA SER A 157 0.30 13.08 -7.20
C SER A 157 -0.19 12.24 -6.01
N ILE A 158 0.51 11.15 -5.64
CA ILE A 158 0.19 10.29 -4.47
C ILE A 158 1.45 9.59 -3.88
N GLY A 159 2.40 10.32 -3.28
CA GLY A 159 3.54 9.63 -2.63
C GLY A 159 4.43 10.48 -1.73
N GLY A 160 4.46 11.79 -1.91
CA GLY A 160 5.06 12.72 -0.96
C GLY A 160 4.07 13.06 0.15
N TYR A 161 4.34 12.63 1.38
CA TYR A 161 3.55 12.94 2.61
C TYR A 161 2.07 12.51 2.61
N ASN A 162 1.53 11.96 1.52
CA ASN A 162 0.15 11.49 1.36
C ASN A 162 -0.91 12.58 1.65
N GLN A 163 -0.63 13.85 1.32
CA GLN A 163 -1.50 14.99 1.70
C GLN A 163 -2.44 15.47 0.59
N ASN A 164 -2.12 15.18 -0.68
CA ASN A 164 -2.79 15.82 -1.83
C ASN A 164 -3.97 15.00 -2.38
N LYS A 165 -4.30 13.87 -1.76
CA LYS A 165 -5.49 13.07 -2.07
C LYS A 165 -6.12 12.58 -0.79
N ALA A 166 -7.37 12.15 -0.90
CA ALA A 166 -8.17 11.68 0.21
C ALA A 166 -8.87 10.37 -0.15
N LEU A 167 -9.50 9.77 0.85
CA LEU A 167 -10.53 8.76 0.63
C LEU A 167 -11.90 9.37 0.93
N ARG A 168 -12.88 9.02 0.10
CA ARG A 168 -14.31 9.14 0.42
C ARG A 168 -14.78 7.83 1.05
N ASP A 169 -15.66 7.92 2.03
CA ASP A 169 -16.22 6.77 2.76
C ASP A 169 -15.15 5.83 3.35
N ASN A 170 -13.97 6.37 3.67
CA ASN A 170 -12.79 5.62 4.10
C ASN A 170 -12.35 4.48 3.15
N ARG A 171 -12.73 4.55 1.87
CA ARG A 171 -12.61 3.43 0.92
C ARG A 171 -12.09 3.82 -0.45
N SER A 172 -12.71 4.79 -1.10
CA SER A 172 -12.47 5.07 -2.53
C SER A 172 -11.62 6.32 -2.72
N LEU A 173 -10.68 6.29 -3.66
CA LEU A 173 -9.76 7.40 -3.91
C LEU A 173 -10.53 8.65 -4.38
N TYR A 174 -10.23 9.78 -3.74
CA TYR A 174 -10.82 11.06 -4.04
C TYR A 174 -9.81 12.09 -4.54
N ILE A 175 -10.11 12.71 -5.69
CA ILE A 175 -9.21 13.64 -6.38
C ILE A 175 -9.59 15.10 -6.07
N PHE A 176 -8.81 15.61 -5.14
CA PHE A 176 -8.75 16.96 -4.57
C PHE A 176 -7.97 18.12 -5.22
N ASP A 177 -6.80 17.72 -5.68
CA ASP A 177 -5.61 18.54 -5.80
C ASP A 177 -4.71 17.78 -6.78
N GLN A 178 -4.63 18.26 -8.01
CA GLN A 178 -3.89 17.61 -9.07
C GLN A 178 -3.49 18.67 -10.09
N VAL A 179 -2.25 18.67 -10.57
CA VAL A 179 -1.78 19.67 -11.53
C VAL A 179 -1.28 19.00 -12.80
N ILE A 180 -1.53 19.60 -13.98
CA ILE A 180 -0.87 19.19 -15.22
C ILE A 180 0.48 19.92 -15.32
N MET A 181 1.57 19.16 -15.28
CA MET A 181 2.91 19.74 -15.39
C MET A 181 3.20 20.19 -16.82
N SER A 182 3.85 21.33 -16.97
CA SER A 182 4.32 21.83 -18.28
C SER A 182 5.43 20.99 -18.91
N THR A 183 6.15 20.23 -18.09
CA THR A 183 7.25 19.35 -18.52
C THR A 183 7.04 17.96 -17.99
N ASP A 184 7.55 16.97 -18.71
CA ASP A 184 7.49 15.56 -18.30
C ASP A 184 8.39 15.34 -17.10
N LYS A 185 7.77 15.28 -15.92
CA LYS A 185 8.42 14.87 -14.68
C LYS A 185 8.40 13.36 -14.51
N MET A 186 7.50 12.64 -15.17
CA MET A 186 7.31 11.20 -15.02
C MET A 186 7.41 10.47 -16.37
N LYS A 187 8.12 9.34 -16.40
CA LYS A 187 8.19 8.36 -17.49
C LYS A 187 7.26 7.20 -17.23
N LEU A 188 6.68 6.71 -18.31
CA LEU A 188 5.96 5.45 -18.36
C LEU A 188 6.87 4.34 -18.91
N ASP A 189 6.82 3.15 -18.31
CA ASP A 189 7.48 1.93 -18.81
C ASP A 189 6.50 0.75 -18.95
N SER A 190 6.97 -0.39 -19.47
CA SER A 190 6.15 -1.58 -19.74
C SER A 190 5.54 -2.24 -18.50
N ARG A 191 5.98 -1.89 -17.29
CA ARG A 191 5.35 -2.34 -16.03
C ARG A 191 4.13 -1.51 -15.65
N LEU A 192 3.79 -0.51 -16.47
CA LEU A 192 2.79 0.51 -16.17
C LEU A 192 3.14 1.20 -14.85
N SER A 193 4.35 1.76 -14.83
CA SER A 193 4.95 2.41 -13.67
C SER A 193 5.39 3.81 -14.04
N LEU A 194 5.10 4.79 -13.18
CA LEU A 194 5.46 6.19 -13.32
C LEU A 194 6.78 6.45 -12.59
N GLN A 195 7.81 6.87 -13.32
CA GLN A 195 9.15 7.14 -12.78
C GLN A 195 9.58 8.58 -12.99
N PRO A 196 10.25 9.23 -12.03
CA PRO A 196 10.82 10.55 -12.29
C PRO A 196 11.78 10.60 -13.50
N ASP A 197 11.63 11.60 -14.39
CA ASP A 197 12.40 11.77 -15.64
C ASP A 197 13.72 12.56 -15.44
N GLU A 198 13.78 13.45 -14.44
CA GLU A 198 14.81 14.50 -14.40
C GLU A 198 16.26 14.04 -14.06
N PHE A 199 17.24 14.59 -14.79
CA PHE A 199 18.68 14.28 -14.65
C PHE A 199 19.26 14.68 -13.28
N PHE A 200 18.84 15.80 -12.69
CA PHE A 200 19.24 16.18 -11.32
C PHE A 200 18.53 15.34 -10.25
N MET A 201 17.35 14.80 -10.54
CA MET A 201 16.75 13.77 -9.68
C MET A 201 17.56 12.48 -9.72
N LYS A 202 18.14 12.06 -10.86
CA LYS A 202 19.01 10.87 -10.93
C LYS A 202 20.24 10.92 -10.00
N HIS A 203 20.70 12.12 -9.65
CA HIS A 203 21.90 12.35 -8.81
C HIS A 203 21.58 12.83 -7.40
N THR A 204 20.34 13.20 -7.11
CA THR A 204 19.87 13.30 -5.72
C THR A 204 19.41 11.93 -5.26
N ARG A 205 19.37 11.69 -3.94
CA ARG A 205 18.85 10.44 -3.35
C ARG A 205 17.40 10.11 -3.76
N HIS A 206 16.72 10.95 -4.55
CA HIS A 206 15.31 10.90 -4.94
C HIS A 206 15.02 10.30 -6.35
N GLY A 207 15.98 10.19 -7.27
CA GLY A 207 15.69 9.73 -8.66
C GLY A 207 16.15 8.33 -9.05
N GLN A 208 16.61 7.50 -8.10
CA GLN A 208 16.85 6.07 -8.35
C GLN A 208 15.57 5.26 -8.10
N GLY A 209 14.50 5.49 -8.87
CA GLY A 209 13.25 4.72 -8.70
C GLY A 209 12.64 4.81 -7.29
N ARG A 210 12.91 5.91 -6.56
CA ARG A 210 12.63 6.04 -5.13
C ARG A 210 11.34 6.77 -4.76
N ASN A 211 10.67 7.37 -5.74
CA ASN A 211 9.36 7.99 -5.56
C ASN A 211 8.27 7.02 -6.01
N ARG A 212 8.14 5.89 -5.29
CA ARG A 212 6.98 5.02 -5.46
C ARG A 212 5.76 5.71 -4.87
N THR A 213 4.78 5.99 -5.72
CA THR A 213 3.46 6.50 -5.35
C THR A 213 2.53 5.34 -4.99
N LEU A 214 1.43 5.57 -4.25
CA LEU A 214 0.46 4.52 -3.91
C LEU A 214 -0.20 3.91 -5.15
N ILE A 215 -0.31 4.67 -6.26
CA ILE A 215 -0.84 4.16 -7.52
C ILE A 215 0.01 3.01 -8.07
N GLU A 216 1.31 2.95 -7.75
CA GLU A 216 2.19 1.88 -8.20
C GLU A 216 1.81 0.50 -7.62
N ASP A 217 1.12 0.48 -6.48
CA ASP A 217 0.58 -0.72 -5.84
C ASP A 217 -0.69 -1.26 -6.47
N SER A 218 -1.25 -0.54 -7.42
CA SER A 218 -2.46 -0.95 -8.12
C SER A 218 -2.17 -2.11 -9.08
N SER A 219 -3.20 -2.90 -9.37
CA SER A 219 -3.10 -4.04 -10.28
C SER A 219 -2.64 -3.58 -11.67
N LEU A 220 -1.83 -4.39 -12.36
CA LEU A 220 -1.42 -4.13 -13.74
C LEU A 220 -2.66 -4.04 -14.65
N SER A 221 -3.69 -4.87 -14.42
CA SER A 221 -4.92 -4.81 -15.21
C SER A 221 -5.61 -3.46 -15.08
N SER A 222 -5.92 -2.99 -13.86
CA SER A 222 -6.61 -1.71 -13.68
C SER A 222 -5.78 -0.54 -14.22
N LYS A 223 -4.46 -0.53 -14.01
CA LYS A 223 -3.57 0.48 -14.62
C LYS A 223 -3.59 0.44 -16.16
N PHE A 224 -3.62 -0.75 -16.75
CA PHE A 224 -3.71 -0.92 -18.20
C PHE A 224 -5.05 -0.39 -18.73
N ASP A 225 -6.14 -0.79 -18.10
CA ASP A 225 -7.49 -0.40 -18.48
C ASP A 225 -7.68 1.12 -18.33
N SER A 226 -7.08 1.74 -17.30
CA SER A 226 -7.02 3.19 -17.12
C SER A 226 -6.28 3.91 -18.27
N LEU A 227 -5.13 3.40 -18.72
CA LEU A 227 -4.43 3.96 -19.89
C LEU A 227 -5.24 3.82 -21.18
N MET A 228 -5.91 2.69 -21.36
CA MET A 228 -6.77 2.47 -22.53
C MET A 228 -7.99 3.39 -22.51
N HIS A 229 -8.56 3.65 -21.32
CA HIS A 229 -9.61 4.63 -21.14
C HIS A 229 -9.12 6.04 -21.47
N LEU A 230 -7.93 6.43 -21.00
CA LEU A 230 -7.31 7.71 -21.37
C LEU A 230 -7.17 7.88 -22.89
N LEU A 231 -6.69 6.85 -23.59
CA LEU A 231 -6.59 6.85 -25.06
C LEU A 231 -7.97 7.01 -25.71
N ALA A 232 -9.00 6.34 -25.19
CA ALA A 232 -10.37 6.46 -25.69
C ALA A 232 -10.96 7.88 -25.48
N GLN A 233 -10.56 8.57 -24.41
CA GLN A 233 -11.01 9.94 -24.10
C GLN A 233 -10.15 11.05 -24.69
N GLN A 234 -9.06 10.74 -25.40
CA GLN A 234 -8.06 11.72 -25.85
C GLN A 234 -8.66 12.91 -26.60
N ASN A 235 -9.61 12.67 -27.51
CA ASN A 235 -10.23 13.73 -28.31
C ASN A 235 -11.06 14.69 -27.46
N ARG A 236 -11.77 14.18 -26.44
CA ARG A 236 -12.54 15.01 -25.51
C ARG A 236 -11.60 15.87 -24.66
N ILE A 237 -10.48 15.32 -24.22
CA ILE A 237 -9.44 16.04 -23.47
C ILE A 237 -8.81 17.14 -24.32
N TYR A 238 -8.45 16.85 -25.58
CA TYR A 238 -7.90 17.85 -26.49
C TYR A 238 -8.90 18.97 -26.78
N THR A 239 -10.17 18.62 -27.02
CA THR A 239 -11.25 19.58 -27.26
C THR A 239 -11.47 20.48 -26.05
N TYR A 240 -11.46 19.90 -24.84
CA TYR A 240 -11.54 20.67 -23.60
C TYR A 240 -10.40 21.69 -23.48
N ALA A 241 -9.15 21.27 -23.67
CA ALA A 241 -8.01 22.17 -23.57
C ALA A 241 -8.03 23.27 -24.64
N THR A 242 -8.46 22.96 -25.87
CA THR A 242 -8.70 23.95 -26.93
C THR A 242 -9.77 24.95 -26.51
N THR A 243 -10.90 24.48 -25.95
CA THR A 243 -11.99 25.35 -25.49
C THR A 243 -11.51 26.33 -24.42
N VAL A 244 -10.62 25.92 -23.51
CA VAL A 244 -10.03 26.82 -22.50
C VAL A 244 -9.24 27.94 -23.18
N ALA A 245 -8.41 27.62 -24.18
CA ALA A 245 -7.66 28.63 -24.93
C ALA A 245 -8.60 29.59 -25.70
N ASP A 246 -9.63 29.06 -26.35
CA ASP A 246 -10.61 29.87 -27.10
C ASP A 246 -11.35 30.86 -26.19
N ARG A 247 -11.71 30.45 -24.97
CA ARG A 247 -12.33 31.35 -23.97
C ARG A 247 -11.41 32.50 -23.55
N HIS A 248 -10.11 32.25 -23.43
CA HIS A 248 -9.15 33.32 -23.16
C HIS A 248 -9.01 34.25 -24.36
N GLN A 249 -9.05 33.72 -25.58
CA GLN A 249 -9.04 34.53 -26.80
C GLN A 249 -10.27 35.45 -26.88
N GLU A 250 -11.47 34.95 -26.55
CA GLU A 250 -12.69 35.76 -26.45
C GLU A 250 -12.56 36.91 -25.41
N GLU A 251 -11.96 36.65 -24.24
CA GLU A 251 -11.75 37.70 -23.22
C GLU A 251 -10.66 38.70 -23.64
N ILE A 252 -9.62 38.28 -24.37
CA ILE A 252 -8.62 39.21 -24.95
C ILE A 252 -9.30 40.18 -25.91
N GLU A 253 -10.12 39.69 -26.82
CA GLU A 253 -10.87 40.52 -27.78
C GLU A 253 -11.78 41.52 -27.05
N ARG A 254 -12.49 41.07 -26.00
CA ARG A 254 -13.31 41.95 -25.16
C ARG A 254 -12.48 43.03 -24.46
N LEU A 255 -11.30 42.70 -23.94
CA LEU A 255 -10.41 43.66 -23.28
C LEU A 255 -9.84 44.69 -24.27
N GLU A 256 -9.56 44.27 -25.50
CA GLU A 256 -9.13 45.17 -26.58
C GLU A 256 -10.23 46.16 -26.98
N ASP A 257 -11.48 45.70 -27.10
CA ASP A 257 -12.63 46.57 -27.32
C ASP A 257 -12.81 47.60 -26.18
N MET A 258 -12.64 47.17 -24.93
CA MET A 258 -12.68 48.07 -23.77
C MET A 258 -11.55 49.11 -23.80
N LEU A 259 -10.34 48.70 -24.16
CA LEU A 259 -9.18 49.60 -24.27
C LEU A 259 -9.33 50.66 -25.36
N ASN A 260 -10.14 50.39 -26.38
CA ASN A 260 -10.43 51.34 -27.46
C ASN A 260 -11.42 52.45 -27.05
N ASN A 261 -12.00 52.41 -25.83
CA ASN A 261 -12.90 53.45 -25.36
C ASN A 261 -12.13 54.75 -25.03
N PRO A 262 -12.40 55.86 -25.74
CA PRO A 262 -11.69 57.12 -25.52
C PRO A 262 -11.98 57.80 -24.17
N LEU A 263 -13.01 57.36 -23.45
CA LEU A 263 -13.42 57.91 -22.16
C LEU A 263 -12.70 57.26 -20.96
N LEU A 264 -11.84 56.26 -21.20
CA LEU A 264 -11.16 55.54 -20.12
C LEU A 264 -10.07 56.40 -19.47
N SER A 265 -9.99 56.34 -18.13
CA SER A 265 -8.89 56.97 -17.38
C SER A 265 -7.56 56.24 -17.65
N GLU A 266 -6.43 56.92 -17.47
CA GLU A 266 -5.11 56.28 -17.64
C GLU A 266 -4.87 55.16 -16.61
N GLU A 267 -5.42 55.30 -15.39
CA GLU A 267 -5.36 54.25 -14.36
C GLU A 267 -6.14 52.99 -14.80
N ASP A 268 -7.37 53.16 -15.28
CA ASP A 268 -8.18 52.05 -15.77
C ASP A 268 -7.55 51.39 -17.01
N LYS A 269 -6.93 52.18 -17.89
CA LYS A 269 -6.20 51.64 -19.06
C LYS A 269 -5.07 50.75 -18.61
N GLN A 270 -4.29 51.18 -17.63
CA GLN A 270 -3.17 50.41 -17.12
C GLN A 270 -3.62 49.08 -16.50
N VAL A 271 -4.74 49.09 -15.75
CA VAL A 271 -5.36 47.87 -15.20
C VAL A 271 -5.80 46.92 -16.32
N LEU A 272 -6.48 47.42 -17.35
CA LEU A 272 -6.92 46.60 -18.48
C LEU A 272 -5.75 46.04 -19.30
N ILE A 273 -4.66 46.81 -19.49
CA ILE A 273 -3.44 46.34 -20.16
C ILE A 273 -2.82 45.17 -19.40
N GLU A 274 -2.68 45.29 -18.08
CA GLU A 274 -2.12 44.22 -17.25
C GLU A 274 -3.02 42.99 -17.25
N LYS A 275 -4.34 43.17 -17.15
CA LYS A 275 -5.30 42.07 -17.25
C LYS A 275 -5.22 41.37 -18.61
N ARG A 276 -5.14 42.13 -19.72
CA ARG A 276 -5.00 41.54 -21.07
C ARG A 276 -3.73 40.71 -21.17
N LYS A 277 -2.61 41.19 -20.62
CA LYS A 277 -1.35 40.46 -20.59
C LYS A 277 -1.50 39.13 -19.83
N GLN A 278 -2.11 39.15 -18.65
CA GLN A 278 -2.37 37.94 -17.87
C GLN A 278 -3.25 36.93 -18.61
N VAL A 279 -4.33 37.39 -19.28
CA VAL A 279 -5.20 36.50 -20.08
C VAL A 279 -4.46 35.92 -21.29
N THR A 280 -3.60 36.71 -21.95
CA THR A 280 -2.72 36.19 -23.01
C THR A 280 -1.79 35.10 -22.49
N ASP A 281 -1.15 35.32 -21.33
CA ASP A 281 -0.28 34.31 -20.71
C ASP A 281 -1.04 33.01 -20.37
N LEU A 282 -2.32 33.11 -19.98
CA LEU A 282 -3.19 31.96 -19.70
C LEU A 282 -3.62 31.24 -20.99
N LYS A 283 -3.91 31.97 -22.07
CA LYS A 283 -4.20 31.39 -23.39
C LYS A 283 -3.03 30.54 -23.89
N ASP A 284 -1.84 31.11 -23.88
CA ASP A 284 -0.63 30.44 -24.35
C ASP A 284 -0.32 29.21 -23.49
N ASP A 285 -0.51 29.32 -22.16
CA ASP A 285 -0.39 28.20 -21.23
C ASP A 285 -1.38 27.06 -21.51
N ALA A 286 -2.63 27.36 -21.89
CA ALA A 286 -3.61 26.35 -22.23
C ALA A 286 -3.23 25.58 -23.50
N ILE A 287 -2.66 26.28 -24.49
CA ILE A 287 -2.13 25.67 -25.73
C ILE A 287 -0.92 24.79 -25.42
N GLU A 288 0.04 25.28 -24.63
CA GLU A 288 1.20 24.50 -24.18
C GLU A 288 0.78 23.25 -23.41
N THR A 289 -0.18 23.39 -22.49
CA THR A 289 -0.74 22.30 -21.69
C THR A 289 -1.39 21.24 -22.59
N ARG A 290 -2.14 21.65 -23.62
CA ARG A 290 -2.72 20.73 -24.61
C ARG A 290 -1.66 19.93 -25.35
N GLU A 291 -0.60 20.59 -25.83
CA GLU A 291 0.48 19.91 -26.54
C GLU A 291 1.28 18.97 -25.62
N ALA A 292 1.48 19.33 -24.35
CA ALA A 292 2.08 18.45 -23.36
C ALA A 292 1.23 17.18 -23.11
N ILE A 293 -0.09 17.33 -22.94
CA ILE A 293 -1.03 16.20 -22.82
C ILE A 293 -0.94 15.30 -24.06
N LYS A 294 -0.99 15.89 -25.25
CA LYS A 294 -0.91 15.15 -26.52
C LYS A 294 0.39 14.36 -26.63
N ALA A 295 1.53 15.01 -26.40
CA ALA A 295 2.83 14.38 -26.46
C ALA A 295 2.99 13.21 -25.48
N ARG A 296 2.34 13.27 -24.30
CA ARG A 296 2.29 12.15 -23.34
C ARG A 296 1.43 11.01 -23.84
N ILE A 297 0.22 11.30 -24.32
CA ILE A 297 -0.69 10.28 -24.85
C ILE A 297 -0.04 9.53 -26.02
N ASP A 298 0.65 10.24 -26.93
CA ASP A 298 1.34 9.64 -28.08
C ASP A 298 2.43 8.62 -27.66
N LYS A 299 3.08 8.84 -26.50
CA LYS A 299 4.13 7.95 -25.97
C LYS A 299 3.59 6.62 -25.42
N ILE A 300 2.30 6.51 -25.12
CA ILE A 300 1.70 5.27 -24.57
C ILE A 300 1.94 4.10 -25.53
N SER A 301 1.75 4.30 -26.83
CA SER A 301 1.97 3.26 -27.84
C SER A 301 3.40 2.70 -27.85
N GLY A 302 4.38 3.50 -27.42
CA GLY A 302 5.80 3.14 -27.42
C GLY A 302 6.21 2.17 -26.31
N ILE A 303 5.40 2.04 -25.24
CA ILE A 303 5.67 1.12 -24.13
C ILE A 303 5.02 -0.25 -24.31
N LEU A 304 4.02 -0.35 -25.20
CA LEU A 304 3.29 -1.58 -25.44
C LEU A 304 4.04 -2.50 -26.41
N PRO A 305 3.98 -3.83 -26.21
CA PRO A 305 4.46 -4.80 -27.18
C PRO A 305 3.85 -4.60 -28.57
N LYS A 306 4.70 -4.60 -29.60
CA LYS A 306 4.24 -4.44 -30.99
C LYS A 306 3.73 -5.77 -31.55
N VAL A 307 2.59 -5.74 -32.21
CA VAL A 307 2.14 -6.89 -33.01
C VAL A 307 2.85 -6.83 -34.37
N ARG A 308 3.27 -7.99 -34.89
CA ARG A 308 3.85 -8.05 -36.24
C ARG A 308 2.81 -7.56 -37.26
N THR A 309 3.21 -6.64 -38.15
CA THR A 309 2.27 -5.85 -38.97
C THR A 309 1.27 -6.69 -39.78
N GLU A 310 1.70 -7.82 -40.31
CA GLU A 310 0.89 -8.76 -41.10
C GLU A 310 -0.19 -9.50 -40.27
N GLN A 311 -0.17 -9.36 -38.95
CA GLN A 311 -0.99 -10.13 -38.00
C GLN A 311 -1.86 -9.25 -37.10
N HIS A 312 -1.96 -7.93 -37.37
CA HIS A 312 -2.68 -7.00 -36.49
C HIS A 312 -4.10 -7.44 -36.15
N ASP A 313 -4.86 -7.92 -37.14
CA ASP A 313 -6.26 -8.35 -36.95
C ASP A 313 -6.40 -9.63 -36.10
N SER A 314 -5.31 -10.36 -35.88
CA SER A 314 -5.30 -11.60 -35.09
C SER A 314 -5.01 -11.40 -33.59
N PHE A 315 -4.73 -10.16 -33.17
CA PHE A 315 -4.41 -9.82 -31.79
C PHE A 315 -5.38 -8.80 -31.21
N ARG A 316 -6.00 -9.17 -30.10
CA ARG A 316 -6.82 -8.29 -29.25
C ARG A 316 -5.96 -7.59 -28.20
N MET A 317 -6.45 -6.48 -27.65
CA MET A 317 -5.81 -5.74 -26.56
C MET A 317 -5.49 -6.62 -25.34
N GLU A 318 -6.32 -7.63 -25.07
CA GLU A 318 -6.08 -8.63 -24.02
C GLU A 318 -4.75 -9.37 -24.18
N HIS A 319 -4.30 -9.66 -25.41
CA HIS A 319 -2.99 -10.29 -25.63
C HIS A 319 -1.84 -9.38 -25.21
N ILE A 320 -1.99 -8.07 -25.46
CA ILE A 320 -1.00 -7.07 -25.07
C ILE A 320 -0.97 -7.01 -23.54
N LYS A 321 -2.13 -6.88 -22.88
CA LYS A 321 -2.21 -6.89 -21.42
C LYS A 321 -1.58 -8.15 -20.80
N GLN A 322 -1.94 -9.33 -21.28
CA GLN A 322 -1.41 -10.59 -20.75
C GLN A 322 0.07 -10.80 -21.02
N SER A 323 0.59 -10.25 -22.13
CA SER A 323 2.04 -10.23 -22.35
C SER A 323 2.79 -9.38 -21.32
N LEU A 324 2.19 -8.29 -20.84
CA LEU A 324 2.74 -7.47 -19.76
C LEU A 324 2.61 -8.17 -18.39
N VAL A 325 1.54 -8.94 -18.16
CA VAL A 325 1.42 -9.81 -16.98
C VAL A 325 2.55 -10.85 -16.99
N LEU A 326 2.76 -11.54 -18.11
CA LEU A 326 3.86 -12.50 -18.25
C LEU A 326 5.22 -11.83 -18.02
N GLU A 327 5.45 -10.64 -18.59
CA GLU A 327 6.64 -9.85 -18.32
C GLU A 327 6.83 -9.64 -16.81
N LYS A 328 5.79 -9.17 -16.11
CA LYS A 328 5.84 -8.95 -14.65
C LYS A 328 6.19 -10.23 -13.89
N LEU A 329 5.56 -11.36 -14.23
CA LEU A 329 5.80 -12.65 -13.58
C LEU A 329 7.24 -13.15 -13.78
N LEU A 330 7.80 -13.01 -14.99
CA LEU A 330 9.19 -13.38 -15.30
C LEU A 330 10.23 -12.59 -14.49
N HIS A 331 9.83 -11.46 -13.91
CA HIS A 331 10.67 -10.60 -13.09
C HIS A 331 10.44 -10.75 -11.59
N ASN A 332 9.82 -11.87 -11.18
CA ASN A 332 9.74 -12.35 -9.80
C ASN A 332 9.17 -11.29 -8.83
N PRO A 333 7.84 -11.04 -8.89
CA PRO A 333 7.23 -10.01 -8.08
C PRO A 333 7.36 -10.28 -6.57
N THR A 334 7.41 -9.24 -5.74
CA THR A 334 7.45 -9.29 -4.28
C THR A 334 6.10 -8.90 -3.68
N LEU A 335 5.79 -9.41 -2.48
CA LEU A 335 4.56 -9.06 -1.73
C LEU A 335 4.79 -8.04 -0.62
N PHE A 336 6.05 -7.80 -0.24
CA PHE A 336 6.40 -6.96 0.91
C PHE A 336 7.54 -6.02 0.57
N THR A 337 7.50 -4.84 1.15
CA THR A 337 8.61 -3.87 1.11
C THR A 337 9.81 -4.37 1.92
N ASP A 338 10.96 -3.72 1.73
CA ASP A 338 12.18 -4.02 2.50
C ASP A 338 12.02 -3.76 4.01
N ASP A 339 11.08 -2.90 4.42
CA ASP A 339 10.73 -2.63 5.81
C ASP A 339 9.52 -3.45 6.32
N GLY A 340 9.00 -4.38 5.50
CA GLY A 340 8.02 -5.39 5.91
C GLY A 340 6.55 -4.99 5.78
N ARG A 341 6.23 -3.87 5.12
CA ARG A 341 4.83 -3.48 4.82
C ARG A 341 4.33 -4.25 3.60
N PRO A 342 3.10 -4.77 3.58
CA PRO A 342 2.58 -5.46 2.42
C PRO A 342 2.25 -4.49 1.27
N TYR A 343 2.46 -4.96 0.04
CA TYR A 343 1.95 -4.32 -1.16
C TYR A 343 0.49 -4.73 -1.40
N LYS A 344 -0.33 -3.82 -1.93
CA LYS A 344 -1.73 -4.17 -2.30
C LYS A 344 -1.76 -5.28 -3.35
N ASN A 345 -0.97 -5.10 -4.42
CA ASN A 345 -0.75 -6.10 -5.46
C ASN A 345 0.75 -6.46 -5.56
N PRO A 346 1.11 -7.65 -6.08
CA PRO A 346 2.51 -8.05 -6.22
C PRO A 346 3.33 -7.01 -6.98
N TRP A 347 4.54 -6.68 -6.51
CA TRP A 347 5.35 -5.57 -6.99
C TRP A 347 6.60 -6.03 -7.72
N THR A 348 7.09 -5.31 -8.73
CA THR A 348 8.39 -5.59 -9.37
C THR A 348 9.25 -4.33 -9.47
N TYR A 349 10.57 -4.47 -9.37
CA TYR A 349 11.51 -3.40 -9.70
C TYR A 349 11.55 -3.11 -11.22
N ARG A 350 12.25 -2.05 -11.62
CA ARG A 350 12.44 -1.74 -13.06
C ARG A 350 13.25 -2.85 -13.73
N GLN A 351 12.81 -3.20 -14.93
CA GLN A 351 13.38 -4.30 -15.71
C GLN A 351 14.04 -3.77 -16.98
N ASP A 352 15.09 -4.45 -17.41
CA ASP A 352 15.81 -4.14 -18.64
C ASP A 352 15.46 -5.12 -19.79
N ASN A 353 14.56 -6.07 -19.53
CA ASN A 353 14.14 -7.10 -20.48
C ASN A 353 12.63 -7.14 -20.76
N PRO A 354 12.05 -6.09 -21.38
CA PRO A 354 10.63 -6.07 -21.69
C PRO A 354 10.28 -6.93 -22.91
N VAL A 355 9.02 -7.32 -23.00
CA VAL A 355 8.42 -7.90 -24.21
C VAL A 355 8.41 -6.82 -25.30
N LYS A 356 8.93 -7.16 -26.47
CA LYS A 356 9.05 -6.25 -27.61
C LYS A 356 8.02 -6.51 -28.68
N THR A 357 7.80 -7.78 -29.01
CA THR A 357 6.90 -8.14 -30.09
C THR A 357 6.10 -9.39 -29.78
N LEU A 358 4.88 -9.42 -30.31
CA LEU A 358 4.01 -10.59 -30.33
C LEU A 358 3.87 -11.10 -31.77
N GLU A 359 3.93 -12.41 -31.93
CA GLU A 359 3.77 -13.12 -33.21
C GLU A 359 2.96 -14.39 -32.99
N ARG A 360 1.98 -14.67 -33.85
CA ARG A 360 1.24 -15.93 -33.83
C ARG A 360 1.94 -16.93 -34.75
N LEU A 361 2.31 -18.08 -34.19
CA LEU A 361 2.96 -19.18 -34.89
C LEU A 361 1.92 -20.01 -35.66
N ARG A 362 2.40 -20.83 -36.61
CA ARG A 362 1.54 -21.71 -37.43
C ARG A 362 0.78 -22.75 -36.60
N ASN A 363 1.31 -23.15 -35.45
CA ASN A 363 0.67 -24.07 -34.51
C ASN A 363 -0.37 -23.36 -33.60
N GLY A 364 -0.66 -22.08 -33.82
CA GLY A 364 -1.60 -21.29 -33.04
C GLY A 364 -1.00 -20.64 -31.78
N ASN A 365 0.18 -21.08 -31.35
CA ASN A 365 0.86 -20.53 -30.17
C ASN A 365 1.32 -19.09 -30.40
N ILE A 366 1.48 -18.37 -29.29
CA ILE A 366 1.97 -17.00 -29.25
C ILE A 366 3.47 -17.02 -28.94
N LEU A 367 4.26 -16.36 -29.78
CA LEU A 367 5.68 -16.13 -29.59
C LEU A 367 5.90 -14.71 -29.07
N LEU A 368 6.42 -14.59 -27.86
CA LEU A 368 6.81 -13.33 -27.23
C LEU A 368 8.31 -13.15 -27.33
N LYS A 369 8.76 -12.07 -27.99
CA LYS A 369 10.20 -11.75 -28.14
C LYS A 369 10.63 -10.69 -27.16
N PHE A 370 11.80 -10.90 -26.56
CA PHE A 370 12.41 -10.10 -25.51
C PHE A 370 13.71 -9.46 -26.00
N LYS A 371 14.26 -8.51 -25.22
CA LYS A 371 15.56 -7.89 -25.51
C LYS A 371 16.73 -8.84 -25.24
N SER A 372 16.63 -9.60 -24.14
CA SER A 372 17.59 -10.57 -23.63
C SER A 372 16.89 -11.87 -23.24
N LYS A 373 17.67 -12.90 -22.88
CA LYS A 373 17.16 -14.23 -22.56
C LYS A 373 16.32 -14.21 -21.29
N PRO A 374 15.04 -14.64 -21.33
CA PRO A 374 14.25 -14.84 -20.11
C PRO A 374 14.87 -15.91 -19.20
N SER A 375 14.71 -15.75 -17.89
CA SER A 375 15.25 -16.69 -16.90
C SER A 375 14.55 -18.04 -16.99
N ALA A 376 15.31 -19.11 -17.28
CA ALA A 376 14.77 -20.47 -17.31
C ALA A 376 14.15 -20.87 -15.96
N LYS A 377 14.77 -20.48 -14.85
CA LYS A 377 14.23 -20.75 -13.51
C LYS A 377 12.87 -20.10 -13.26
N MET A 378 12.65 -18.90 -13.82
CA MET A 378 11.35 -18.21 -13.72
C MET A 378 10.31 -18.84 -14.63
N VAL A 379 10.71 -19.30 -15.83
CA VAL A 379 9.81 -20.07 -16.70
C VAL A 379 9.36 -21.35 -16.01
N ASP A 380 10.29 -22.08 -15.38
CA ASP A 380 9.97 -23.31 -14.64
C ASP A 380 9.11 -23.03 -13.39
N PHE A 381 9.34 -21.89 -12.71
CA PHE A 381 8.50 -21.46 -11.60
C PHE A 381 7.07 -21.18 -12.06
N ILE A 382 6.88 -20.44 -13.16
CA ILE A 382 5.55 -20.17 -13.73
C ILE A 382 4.84 -21.49 -14.14
N LYS A 383 5.55 -22.45 -14.73
CA LYS A 383 4.97 -23.77 -15.09
C LYS A 383 4.35 -24.49 -13.90
N ARG A 384 5.08 -24.56 -12.77
CA ARG A 384 4.60 -25.22 -11.54
C ARG A 384 3.29 -24.61 -11.01
N HIS A 385 2.97 -23.38 -11.41
CA HIS A 385 1.75 -22.68 -11.03
C HIS A 385 0.66 -22.64 -12.11
N GLY A 386 0.73 -23.51 -13.13
CA GLY A 386 -0.38 -23.78 -14.04
C GLY A 386 -0.27 -23.20 -15.46
N SER A 387 0.94 -23.08 -15.99
CA SER A 387 1.16 -22.66 -17.40
C SER A 387 2.12 -23.61 -18.12
N ASP A 388 1.72 -24.87 -18.29
CA ASP A 388 2.58 -25.95 -18.77
C ASP A 388 3.09 -25.75 -20.22
N SER A 389 2.33 -25.03 -21.05
CA SER A 389 2.69 -24.80 -22.46
C SER A 389 3.82 -23.80 -22.66
N ILE A 390 4.20 -23.02 -21.63
CA ILE A 390 5.27 -22.04 -21.74
C ILE A 390 6.61 -22.72 -22.05
N ARG A 391 7.34 -22.27 -23.06
CA ARG A 391 8.62 -22.86 -23.48
C ARG A 391 9.60 -21.78 -23.91
N LEU A 392 10.86 -21.93 -23.53
CA LEU A 392 11.94 -21.15 -24.13
C LEU A 392 12.18 -21.66 -25.55
N ASN A 393 11.80 -20.86 -26.55
CA ASN A 393 11.95 -21.22 -27.96
C ASN A 393 13.35 -20.84 -28.48
N SER A 394 13.93 -19.74 -27.97
CA SER A 394 15.29 -19.29 -28.34
C SER A 394 15.99 -18.53 -27.22
N SER A 395 17.17 -17.96 -27.51
CA SER A 395 17.90 -17.10 -26.58
C SER A 395 17.18 -15.80 -26.24
N LYS A 396 16.05 -15.45 -26.88
CA LYS A 396 15.30 -14.20 -26.63
C LYS A 396 13.80 -14.34 -26.80
N ALA A 397 13.24 -15.55 -26.76
CA ALA A 397 11.81 -15.74 -27.00
C ALA A 397 11.19 -16.82 -26.12
N ILE A 398 9.93 -16.57 -25.74
CA ILE A 398 9.04 -17.54 -25.10
C ILE A 398 7.90 -17.86 -26.08
N GLU A 399 7.59 -19.14 -26.20
CA GLU A 399 6.38 -19.64 -26.85
C GLU A 399 5.40 -20.08 -25.76
N ILE A 400 4.12 -19.75 -25.92
CA ILE A 400 3.04 -20.13 -24.99
C ILE A 400 1.74 -20.32 -25.78
N SER A 401 0.87 -21.23 -25.35
CA SER A 401 -0.47 -21.33 -25.92
C SER A 401 -1.30 -20.09 -25.57
N GLU A 402 -2.33 -19.80 -26.37
CA GLU A 402 -3.22 -18.67 -26.10
C GLU A 402 -4.03 -18.86 -24.80
N GLU A 403 -4.46 -20.10 -24.52
CA GLU A 403 -5.17 -20.46 -23.29
C GLU A 403 -4.31 -20.20 -22.05
N ASP A 404 -3.07 -20.68 -22.02
CA ASP A 404 -2.17 -20.44 -20.89
C ASP A 404 -1.77 -18.97 -20.77
N LEU A 405 -1.64 -18.24 -21.89
CA LEU A 405 -1.37 -16.81 -21.83
C LEU A 405 -2.53 -16.05 -21.17
N PHE A 406 -3.77 -16.44 -21.44
CA PHE A 406 -4.95 -15.81 -20.85
C PHE A 406 -5.29 -16.29 -19.44
N SER A 407 -4.75 -17.42 -19.00
CA SER A 407 -4.90 -17.90 -17.62
C SER A 407 -3.93 -17.20 -16.65
N LEU A 408 -2.89 -16.53 -17.17
CA LEU A 408 -1.94 -15.76 -16.37
C LEU A 408 -2.65 -14.68 -15.55
N ASN A 409 -2.19 -14.52 -14.32
CA ASN A 409 -2.62 -13.45 -13.44
C ASN A 409 -1.48 -13.07 -12.50
N GLU A 410 -1.51 -11.85 -11.98
CA GLU A 410 -0.40 -11.27 -11.20
C GLU A 410 -0.12 -12.03 -9.89
N THR A 411 -1.12 -12.75 -9.37
CA THR A 411 -1.06 -13.45 -8.08
C THR A 411 -0.68 -14.93 -8.20
N MET A 412 -0.49 -15.46 -9.42
CA MET A 412 -0.36 -16.91 -9.61
C MET A 412 0.85 -17.54 -8.92
N LEU A 413 1.97 -16.79 -8.79
CA LEU A 413 3.18 -17.25 -8.12
C LEU A 413 3.08 -17.16 -6.59
N HIS A 414 2.11 -16.40 -6.08
CA HIS A 414 1.94 -16.09 -4.66
C HIS A 414 0.49 -16.37 -4.25
N PRO A 415 0.05 -17.64 -4.23
CA PRO A 415 -1.33 -18.00 -3.92
C PRO A 415 -1.82 -17.47 -2.57
N GLU A 416 -0.92 -17.27 -1.60
CA GLU A 416 -1.18 -16.62 -0.31
C GLU A 416 -1.54 -15.13 -0.40
N SER A 417 -1.46 -14.50 -1.56
CA SER A 417 -1.99 -13.14 -1.76
C SER A 417 -3.52 -13.10 -1.80
N LYS A 418 -4.17 -14.22 -2.09
CA LYS A 418 -5.63 -14.35 -2.17
C LYS A 418 -6.26 -14.46 -0.77
N ILE A 419 -7.50 -14.00 -0.65
CA ILE A 419 -8.32 -14.07 0.59
C ILE A 419 -8.97 -15.46 0.82
N GLN A 420 -8.49 -16.49 0.13
CA GLN A 420 -8.99 -17.85 0.25
C GLN A 420 -7.81 -18.82 0.28
N MET A 421 -7.78 -19.68 1.29
CA MET A 421 -6.81 -20.78 1.36
C MET A 421 -7.18 -21.89 0.37
N LYS A 422 -6.16 -22.42 -0.32
CA LYS A 422 -6.26 -23.60 -1.16
C LYS A 422 -5.61 -24.77 -0.45
N HIS A 423 -6.32 -25.89 -0.28
CA HIS A 423 -5.81 -27.03 0.47
C HIS A 423 -4.76 -27.84 -0.31
N GLU A 424 -4.81 -27.77 -1.63
CA GLU A 424 -3.92 -28.48 -2.56
C GLU A 424 -2.57 -27.80 -2.78
N VAL A 425 -2.40 -26.56 -2.31
CA VAL A 425 -1.18 -25.78 -2.50
C VAL A 425 -0.16 -26.12 -1.42
N ASP A 426 1.05 -26.50 -1.84
CA ASP A 426 2.24 -26.56 -0.98
C ASP A 426 2.81 -25.15 -0.78
N TYR A 427 2.34 -24.46 0.26
CA TYR A 427 2.72 -23.07 0.51
C TYR A 427 4.20 -22.89 0.85
N LEU A 428 4.87 -23.94 1.35
CA LEU A 428 6.26 -23.92 1.79
C LEU A 428 7.18 -24.73 0.86
N ASN A 429 6.78 -24.90 -0.41
CA ASN A 429 7.59 -25.61 -1.40
C ASN A 429 9.04 -25.05 -1.45
N PRO A 430 10.08 -25.88 -1.23
CA PRO A 430 11.46 -25.40 -1.13
C PRO A 430 11.99 -24.74 -2.41
N ASP A 431 11.62 -25.24 -3.59
CA ASP A 431 12.06 -24.68 -4.87
C ASP A 431 11.43 -23.31 -5.13
N ASP A 432 10.16 -23.15 -4.77
CA ASP A 432 9.45 -21.88 -4.89
C ASP A 432 9.99 -20.86 -3.89
N LEU A 433 10.20 -21.24 -2.63
CA LEU A 433 10.81 -20.37 -1.61
C LEU A 433 12.20 -19.90 -2.02
N LYS A 434 13.00 -20.80 -2.60
CA LYS A 434 14.32 -20.46 -3.15
C LYS A 434 14.19 -19.44 -4.27
N GLN A 435 13.23 -19.62 -5.19
CA GLN A 435 13.02 -18.68 -6.29
C GLN A 435 12.51 -17.32 -5.78
N ILE A 436 11.49 -17.30 -4.92
CA ILE A 436 10.95 -16.09 -4.26
C ILE A 436 12.06 -15.32 -3.54
N SER A 437 12.96 -16.02 -2.84
CA SER A 437 14.05 -15.40 -2.08
C SER A 437 14.97 -14.53 -2.95
N THR A 438 15.05 -14.79 -4.26
CA THR A 438 15.90 -14.01 -5.18
C THR A 438 15.34 -12.63 -5.51
N ALA A 439 14.05 -12.39 -5.26
CA ALA A 439 13.39 -11.10 -5.51
C ALA A 439 13.66 -10.04 -4.43
N TYR A 440 14.01 -10.48 -3.22
CA TYR A 440 14.23 -9.62 -2.07
C TYR A 440 15.70 -9.21 -1.91
N GLY A 441 16.00 -8.29 -0.98
CA GLY A 441 17.34 -7.91 -0.53
C GLY A 441 17.88 -8.81 0.59
N GLU A 442 19.06 -8.51 1.13
CA GLU A 442 19.71 -9.34 2.15
C GLU A 442 18.98 -9.28 3.50
N GLY A 443 18.49 -10.43 3.98
CA GLY A 443 17.62 -10.50 5.16
C GLY A 443 17.55 -11.91 5.77
N HIS A 444 18.70 -12.48 6.15
CA HIS A 444 18.81 -13.82 6.75
C HIS A 444 18.23 -14.98 5.90
N ARG A 445 18.13 -14.83 4.57
CA ARG A 445 17.49 -15.81 3.66
C ARG A 445 17.88 -17.27 3.93
N GLY A 446 19.18 -17.56 4.07
CA GLY A 446 19.65 -18.93 4.34
C GLY A 446 19.18 -19.50 5.67
N ARG A 447 19.07 -18.68 6.73
CA ARG A 447 18.54 -19.11 8.03
C ARG A 447 17.03 -19.33 7.99
N ILE A 448 16.32 -18.48 7.24
CA ILE A 448 14.87 -18.60 7.05
C ILE A 448 14.55 -19.88 6.26
N LEU A 449 15.25 -20.14 5.16
CA LEU A 449 15.07 -21.38 4.38
C LEU A 449 15.35 -22.62 5.25
N LYS A 450 16.45 -22.61 6.00
CA LYS A 450 16.75 -23.71 6.92
C LYS A 450 15.66 -23.90 7.99
N LEU A 451 15.15 -22.83 8.57
CA LEU A 451 14.06 -22.90 9.56
C LEU A 451 12.81 -23.55 8.97
N VAL A 452 12.49 -23.25 7.71
CA VAL A 452 11.36 -23.88 6.99
C VAL A 452 11.64 -25.37 6.74
N ASP A 453 12.86 -25.72 6.31
CA ASP A 453 13.24 -27.14 6.12
C ASP A 453 13.13 -27.94 7.42
N ASP A 454 13.65 -27.38 8.52
CA ASP A 454 13.58 -27.97 9.87
C ASP A 454 12.10 -28.12 10.31
N TYR A 455 11.28 -27.09 10.08
CA TYR A 455 9.83 -27.13 10.35
C TYR A 455 9.12 -28.24 9.57
N ILE A 456 9.30 -28.31 8.25
CA ILE A 456 8.66 -29.33 7.41
C ILE A 456 9.11 -30.74 7.83
N SER A 457 10.40 -30.92 8.12
CA SER A 457 10.95 -32.17 8.61
C SER A 457 10.27 -32.62 9.91
N GLU A 458 10.15 -31.74 10.90
CA GLU A 458 9.48 -32.08 12.16
C GLU A 458 7.96 -32.31 12.01
N MET A 459 7.27 -31.57 11.14
CA MET A 459 5.83 -31.74 10.93
C MET A 459 5.46 -33.03 10.21
N THR A 460 6.35 -33.54 9.36
CA THR A 460 6.15 -34.77 8.57
C THR A 460 6.59 -36.04 9.28
N LYS A 461 7.39 -35.95 10.36
CA LYS A 461 7.82 -37.11 11.15
C LYS A 461 6.60 -37.85 11.75
N PRO A 462 6.42 -39.15 11.44
CA PRO A 462 5.31 -39.95 11.98
C PRO A 462 5.40 -40.17 13.50
N THR A 463 6.61 -40.11 14.06
CA THR A 463 6.87 -40.33 15.49
C THR A 463 6.49 -39.14 16.37
N ASN A 464 6.28 -37.96 15.78
CA ASN A 464 5.97 -36.75 16.54
C ASN A 464 4.49 -36.74 16.95
N THR A 465 4.22 -36.56 18.24
CA THR A 465 2.86 -36.43 18.77
C THR A 465 2.21 -35.13 18.30
N GLN A 466 0.89 -35.04 18.43
CA GLN A 466 0.14 -33.82 18.14
C GLN A 466 0.70 -32.62 18.92
N GLU A 467 0.97 -32.79 20.22
CA GLU A 467 1.57 -31.74 21.07
C GLU A 467 2.93 -31.26 20.56
N MET A 468 3.80 -32.19 20.15
CA MET A 468 5.10 -31.85 19.57
C MET A 468 4.94 -31.04 18.28
N LYS A 469 3.99 -31.41 17.41
CA LYS A 469 3.70 -30.67 16.17
C LYS A 469 3.15 -29.26 16.43
N LEU A 470 2.32 -29.10 17.45
CA LEU A 470 1.84 -27.77 17.89
C LEU A 470 3.00 -26.92 18.43
N LEU A 471 3.92 -27.51 19.21
CA LEU A 471 5.12 -26.82 19.69
C LEU A 471 6.05 -26.40 18.54
N VAL A 472 6.27 -27.27 17.57
CA VAL A 472 7.06 -27.00 16.35
C VAL A 472 6.48 -25.81 15.57
N THR A 473 5.16 -25.79 15.38
CA THR A 473 4.42 -24.68 14.77
C THR A 473 4.66 -23.36 15.50
N ARG A 474 4.50 -23.34 16.83
CA ARG A 474 4.74 -22.15 17.65
C ARG A 474 6.19 -21.66 17.54
N ASN A 475 7.15 -22.57 17.62
CA ASN A 475 8.58 -22.25 17.58
C ASN A 475 9.00 -21.68 16.22
N ALA A 476 8.50 -22.24 15.11
CA ALA A 476 8.80 -21.75 13.77
C ALA A 476 8.39 -20.28 13.61
N VAL A 477 7.19 -19.90 14.06
CA VAL A 477 6.71 -18.50 14.04
C VAL A 477 7.61 -17.60 14.89
N ILE A 478 7.94 -18.01 16.13
CA ILE A 478 8.78 -17.21 17.04
C ILE A 478 10.18 -16.97 16.45
N PHE A 479 10.83 -18.01 15.94
CA PHE A 479 12.18 -17.89 15.38
C PHE A 479 12.18 -17.07 14.09
N LEU A 480 11.17 -17.24 13.24
CA LEU A 480 11.03 -16.45 12.02
C LEU A 480 10.83 -14.96 12.35
N GLN A 481 9.95 -14.63 13.30
CA GLN A 481 9.76 -13.26 13.76
C GLN A 481 11.04 -12.64 14.31
N ARG A 482 11.84 -13.42 15.04
CA ARG A 482 13.17 -12.98 15.52
C ARG A 482 14.09 -12.63 14.35
N TYR A 483 14.14 -13.45 13.31
CA TYR A 483 14.93 -13.15 12.11
C TYR A 483 14.42 -11.91 11.38
N ILE A 484 13.10 -11.75 11.22
CA ILE A 484 12.50 -10.55 10.62
C ILE A 484 12.90 -9.30 11.39
N ASN A 485 12.81 -9.32 12.73
CA ASN A 485 13.07 -8.15 13.56
C ASN A 485 14.53 -7.70 13.51
N THR A 486 15.49 -8.63 13.29
CA THR A 486 16.92 -8.30 13.19
C THR A 486 17.41 -8.10 11.76
N ALA A 487 16.57 -8.33 10.75
CA ALA A 487 16.96 -8.22 9.35
C ALA A 487 16.97 -6.76 8.87
N LYS A 488 17.91 -6.46 7.97
CA LYS A 488 17.95 -5.18 7.25
C LYS A 488 16.84 -5.09 6.20
N ASP A 489 16.62 -6.18 5.46
CA ASP A 489 15.47 -6.37 4.60
C ASP A 489 14.53 -7.40 5.25
N LYS A 490 13.34 -6.96 5.63
CA LYS A 490 12.30 -7.76 6.28
C LYS A 490 11.40 -8.48 5.28
N GLY A 491 11.41 -8.08 4.01
CA GLY A 491 10.43 -8.47 3.02
C GLY A 491 10.35 -9.97 2.79
N PHE A 492 11.49 -10.66 2.65
CA PHE A 492 11.50 -12.12 2.47
C PHE A 492 10.96 -12.85 3.71
N GLY A 493 11.36 -12.41 4.90
CA GLY A 493 10.88 -13.01 6.14
C GLY A 493 9.38 -12.83 6.33
N MET A 494 8.83 -11.65 6.06
CA MET A 494 7.39 -11.39 6.09
C MET A 494 6.63 -12.24 5.07
N HIS A 495 7.18 -12.41 3.86
CA HIS A 495 6.61 -13.30 2.85
C HIS A 495 6.55 -14.75 3.34
N VAL A 496 7.66 -15.27 3.88
CA VAL A 496 7.70 -16.63 4.44
C VAL A 496 6.77 -16.76 5.64
N LEU A 497 6.66 -15.74 6.49
CA LEU A 497 5.76 -15.75 7.64
C LEU A 497 4.30 -15.87 7.20
N LYS A 498 3.92 -15.15 6.15
CA LYS A 498 2.59 -15.28 5.55
C LYS A 498 2.35 -16.71 5.05
N LYS A 499 3.26 -17.25 4.24
CA LYS A 499 3.17 -18.63 3.72
C LYS A 499 3.11 -19.67 4.85
N LEU A 500 3.89 -19.47 5.90
CA LEU A 500 3.92 -20.32 7.08
C LEU A 500 2.56 -20.34 7.78
N HIS A 501 1.86 -19.22 7.90
CA HIS A 501 0.50 -19.19 8.47
C HIS A 501 -0.53 -19.96 7.64
N PHE A 502 -0.38 -20.01 6.32
CA PHE A 502 -1.22 -20.85 5.46
C PHE A 502 -0.90 -22.34 5.62
N ASP A 503 0.38 -22.75 5.64
CA ASP A 503 0.73 -24.15 5.91
C ASP A 503 0.30 -24.57 7.32
N ILE A 504 0.54 -23.74 8.35
CA ILE A 504 0.06 -23.98 9.71
C ILE A 504 -1.44 -24.26 9.72
N GLN A 505 -2.23 -23.43 9.03
CA GLN A 505 -3.68 -23.65 8.98
C GLN A 505 -4.04 -24.99 8.32
N GLN A 506 -3.38 -25.38 7.22
CA GLN A 506 -3.58 -26.69 6.61
C GLN A 506 -3.23 -27.83 7.60
N ARG A 507 -2.12 -27.70 8.33
CA ARG A 507 -1.66 -28.70 9.31
C ARG A 507 -2.60 -28.80 10.49
N LEU A 508 -3.06 -27.68 11.06
CA LEU A 508 -4.00 -27.65 12.17
C LEU A 508 -5.33 -28.30 11.78
N GLN A 509 -5.86 -27.99 10.59
CA GLN A 509 -7.08 -28.64 10.10
C GLN A 509 -6.94 -30.15 9.95
N ASN A 510 -5.76 -30.63 9.55
CA ASN A 510 -5.48 -32.06 9.42
C ASN A 510 -5.28 -32.77 10.77
N MET A 511 -5.12 -32.04 11.88
CA MET A 511 -5.08 -32.62 13.22
C MET A 511 -6.48 -32.83 13.83
N ILE A 512 -7.52 -32.25 13.22
CA ILE A 512 -8.91 -32.41 13.69
C ILE A 512 -9.54 -33.60 12.94
N PRO A 513 -10.11 -34.60 13.64
CA PRO A 513 -10.87 -35.68 12.99
C PRO A 513 -12.02 -35.11 12.15
N LEU A 514 -12.33 -35.75 11.02
CA LEU A 514 -13.27 -35.20 10.03
C LEU A 514 -14.68 -35.01 10.64
N GLU A 515 -15.10 -35.94 11.49
CA GLU A 515 -16.35 -35.95 12.25
C GLU A 515 -16.45 -34.83 13.30
N HIS A 516 -15.31 -34.25 13.70
CA HIS A 516 -15.20 -33.20 14.71
C HIS A 516 -14.84 -31.84 14.11
N LYS A 517 -14.75 -31.72 12.79
CA LYS A 517 -14.35 -30.49 12.12
C LYS A 517 -15.53 -29.53 12.02
N PRO A 518 -15.44 -28.30 12.57
CA PRO A 518 -16.53 -27.32 12.45
C PRO A 518 -16.81 -26.93 11.00
N ASN A 519 -18.09 -26.86 10.65
CA ASN A 519 -18.54 -26.59 9.27
C ASN A 519 -18.13 -25.20 8.75
N ASN A 520 -18.13 -24.19 9.63
CA ASN A 520 -17.82 -22.79 9.31
C ASN A 520 -16.32 -22.45 9.42
N LEU A 521 -15.44 -23.41 9.71
CA LEU A 521 -14.02 -23.16 9.99
C LEU A 521 -13.28 -22.46 8.83
N ASN A 522 -13.54 -22.87 7.59
CA ASN A 522 -12.89 -22.29 6.41
C ASN A 522 -13.40 -20.86 6.12
N GLU A 523 -14.69 -20.62 6.36
CA GLU A 523 -15.30 -19.29 6.22
C GLU A 523 -14.73 -18.34 7.26
N ALA A 524 -14.69 -18.76 8.54
CA ALA A 524 -14.09 -18.00 9.63
C ALA A 524 -12.60 -17.71 9.41
N PHE A 525 -11.84 -18.67 8.87
CA PHE A 525 -10.44 -18.45 8.50
C PHE A 525 -10.30 -17.39 7.40
N ASN A 526 -11.12 -17.45 6.34
CA ASN A 526 -11.09 -16.46 5.26
C ASN A 526 -11.47 -15.06 5.78
N ALA A 527 -12.44 -14.99 6.70
CA ALA A 527 -12.84 -13.75 7.37
C ALA A 527 -11.68 -13.16 8.20
N ALA A 528 -11.04 -13.97 9.04
CA ALA A 528 -9.85 -13.57 9.79
C ALA A 528 -8.68 -13.19 8.87
N LEU A 529 -8.53 -13.84 7.72
CA LEU A 529 -7.52 -13.49 6.71
C LEU A 529 -7.79 -12.12 6.09
N LYS A 530 -9.04 -11.82 5.72
CA LYS A 530 -9.42 -10.51 5.17
C LYS A 530 -9.24 -9.39 6.20
N LEU A 531 -9.50 -9.67 7.48
CA LEU A 531 -9.24 -8.77 8.61
C LEU A 531 -7.79 -8.81 9.12
N ASP A 532 -6.88 -9.51 8.43
CA ASP A 532 -5.44 -9.54 8.75
C ASP A 532 -5.11 -10.05 10.18
N ARG A 533 -5.86 -11.07 10.64
CA ARG A 533 -5.77 -11.72 11.96
C ARG A 533 -5.48 -13.23 11.91
N VAL A 534 -4.86 -13.70 10.82
CA VAL A 534 -4.48 -15.12 10.69
C VAL A 534 -3.55 -15.62 11.79
N ASP A 535 -2.76 -14.74 12.41
CA ASP A 535 -1.85 -15.11 13.48
C ASP A 535 -2.62 -15.42 14.78
N VAL A 536 -3.66 -14.64 15.10
CA VAL A 536 -4.55 -14.87 16.25
C VAL A 536 -5.40 -16.12 16.00
N PHE A 537 -6.02 -16.23 14.83
CA PHE A 537 -6.84 -17.37 14.46
C PHE A 537 -6.10 -18.69 14.62
N ASN A 538 -4.87 -18.78 14.07
CA ASN A 538 -4.04 -19.98 14.17
C ASN A 538 -3.65 -20.31 15.62
N LYS A 539 -3.40 -19.30 16.47
CA LYS A 539 -3.09 -19.51 17.90
C LYS A 539 -4.30 -20.09 18.64
N VAL A 540 -5.49 -19.51 18.46
CA VAL A 540 -6.73 -19.98 19.08
C VAL A 540 -7.02 -21.43 18.66
N MET A 541 -6.93 -21.71 17.36
CA MET A 541 -7.15 -23.05 16.83
C MET A 541 -6.12 -24.07 17.38
N ALA A 542 -4.85 -23.71 17.45
CA ALA A 542 -3.81 -24.56 18.02
C ALA A 542 -4.06 -24.88 19.51
N GLU A 543 -4.52 -23.91 20.30
CA GLU A 543 -4.85 -24.13 21.72
C GLU A 543 -6.14 -24.96 21.87
N ALA A 544 -7.17 -24.71 21.06
CA ALA A 544 -8.39 -25.51 21.07
C ALA A 544 -8.11 -26.99 20.74
N ILE A 545 -7.23 -27.25 19.76
CA ILE A 545 -6.76 -28.61 19.43
C ILE A 545 -5.99 -29.22 20.60
N LYS A 546 -5.08 -28.47 21.24
CA LYS A 546 -4.28 -28.93 22.37
C LYS A 546 -5.15 -29.35 23.56
N GLN A 547 -6.21 -28.58 23.83
CA GLN A 547 -7.10 -28.79 24.97
C GLN A 547 -8.30 -29.69 24.64
N ASN A 548 -8.36 -30.23 23.42
CA ASN A 548 -9.49 -31.01 22.91
C ASN A 548 -10.85 -30.27 23.00
N LYS A 549 -10.84 -28.96 22.74
CA LYS A 549 -12.00 -28.03 22.82
C LYS A 549 -12.46 -27.53 21.44
N VAL A 550 -12.15 -28.23 20.35
CA VAL A 550 -12.52 -27.80 18.97
C VAL A 550 -14.02 -27.79 18.68
N ASN A 551 -14.84 -28.38 19.56
CA ASN A 551 -16.30 -28.34 19.50
C ASN A 551 -16.91 -27.63 20.72
N SER A 552 -16.11 -26.93 21.54
CA SER A 552 -16.67 -26.16 22.65
C SER A 552 -17.45 -24.96 22.12
N GLU A 553 -18.48 -24.55 22.85
CA GLU A 553 -19.29 -23.38 22.52
C GLU A 553 -18.43 -22.13 22.33
N ASP A 554 -17.48 -21.87 23.24
CA ASP A 554 -16.55 -20.74 23.14
C ASP A 554 -15.73 -20.72 21.83
N PHE A 555 -15.30 -21.88 21.33
CA PHE A 555 -14.53 -21.95 20.10
C PHE A 555 -15.42 -21.75 18.88
N LEU A 556 -16.61 -22.35 18.87
CA LEU A 556 -17.59 -22.17 17.80
C LEU A 556 -18.09 -20.72 17.72
N ASP A 557 -18.28 -20.07 18.87
CA ASP A 557 -18.62 -18.65 18.97
C ASP A 557 -17.49 -17.79 18.39
N PHE A 558 -16.23 -18.06 18.72
CA PHE A 558 -15.09 -17.36 18.11
C PHE A 558 -15.05 -17.48 16.58
N LEU A 559 -15.37 -18.67 16.02
CA LEU A 559 -15.47 -18.84 14.57
C LEU A 559 -16.58 -17.96 13.98
N GLN A 560 -17.75 -17.91 14.64
CA GLN A 560 -18.87 -17.09 14.20
C GLN A 560 -18.56 -15.59 14.32
N ILE A 561 -17.92 -15.15 15.41
CA ILE A 561 -17.45 -13.78 15.60
C ILE A 561 -16.54 -13.35 14.45
N CYS A 562 -15.61 -14.20 14.01
CA CYS A 562 -14.75 -13.87 12.89
C CYS A 562 -15.57 -13.54 11.62
N ILE A 563 -16.61 -14.33 11.34
CA ILE A 563 -17.49 -14.15 10.18
C ILE A 563 -18.32 -12.87 10.32
N ASP A 564 -18.97 -12.68 11.47
CA ASP A 564 -19.85 -11.54 11.73
C ASP A 564 -19.08 -10.21 11.69
N GLN A 565 -17.86 -10.20 12.24
CA GLN A 565 -17.00 -9.02 12.22
C GLN A 565 -16.51 -8.66 10.82
N GLU A 566 -16.25 -9.66 9.96
CA GLU A 566 -15.92 -9.38 8.56
C GLU A 566 -17.12 -8.81 7.80
N ALA A 567 -18.32 -9.35 8.03
CA ALA A 567 -19.54 -8.86 7.41
C ALA A 567 -19.88 -7.40 7.81
N GLN A 568 -19.48 -6.97 9.02
CA GLN A 568 -19.67 -5.60 9.51
C GLN A 568 -18.66 -4.60 8.94
N ALA A 569 -17.49 -5.07 8.49
CA ALA A 569 -16.41 -4.23 7.98
C ALA A 569 -16.70 -3.77 6.54
N THR A 570 -17.29 -2.58 6.38
CA THR A 570 -17.62 -2.02 5.06
C THR A 570 -16.51 -1.17 4.43
N ASP A 571 -15.57 -0.72 5.24
CA ASP A 571 -14.51 0.24 4.90
C ASP A 571 -13.30 0.07 5.84
N HIS A 572 -12.21 0.80 5.57
CA HIS A 572 -10.95 0.66 6.31
C HIS A 572 -11.07 0.85 7.82
N ILE A 573 -11.84 1.85 8.26
CA ILE A 573 -11.91 2.22 9.69
C ILE A 573 -12.67 1.14 10.45
N LYS A 574 -13.83 0.73 9.95
CA LYS A 574 -14.59 -0.38 10.55
C LYS A 574 -13.80 -1.69 10.51
N ALA A 575 -13.03 -1.93 9.45
CA ALA A 575 -12.17 -3.10 9.38
C ALA A 575 -11.07 -3.10 10.46
N ILE A 576 -10.50 -1.94 10.82
CA ILE A 576 -9.58 -1.83 11.97
C ILE A 576 -10.29 -2.16 13.28
N GLU A 577 -11.50 -1.63 13.49
CA GLU A 577 -12.31 -1.88 14.69
C GLU A 577 -12.63 -3.38 14.83
N SER A 578 -13.18 -3.99 13.78
CA SER A 578 -13.47 -5.43 13.71
C SER A 578 -12.23 -6.30 13.87
N SER A 579 -11.12 -5.91 13.25
CA SER A 579 -9.82 -6.57 13.40
C SER A 579 -9.32 -6.53 14.85
N ASN A 580 -9.44 -5.40 15.54
CA ASN A 580 -9.06 -5.28 16.95
C ASN A 580 -9.99 -6.11 17.84
N PHE A 581 -11.29 -6.12 17.58
CA PHE A 581 -12.27 -6.93 18.30
C PHE A 581 -11.92 -8.42 18.24
N ILE A 582 -11.62 -8.96 17.05
CA ILE A 582 -11.17 -10.36 16.88
C ILE A 582 -9.89 -10.63 17.69
N SER A 583 -8.95 -9.68 17.69
CA SER A 583 -7.69 -9.83 18.43
C SER A 583 -7.92 -9.88 19.93
N GLU A 584 -8.74 -8.98 20.48
CA GLU A 584 -9.06 -8.94 21.92
C GLU A 584 -9.82 -10.19 22.36
N HIS A 585 -10.88 -10.55 21.61
CA HIS A 585 -11.69 -11.72 21.92
C HIS A 585 -10.87 -13.01 21.79
N GLY A 586 -10.08 -13.16 20.72
CA GLY A 586 -9.20 -14.32 20.52
C GLY A 586 -8.16 -14.45 21.64
N ASN A 587 -7.58 -13.34 22.12
CA ASN A 587 -6.66 -13.37 23.26
C ASN A 587 -7.35 -13.73 24.58
N SER A 588 -8.57 -13.26 24.82
CA SER A 588 -9.36 -13.66 25.99
C SER A 588 -9.68 -15.16 25.96
N LEU A 589 -10.12 -15.66 24.80
CA LEU A 589 -10.41 -17.09 24.62
C LEU A 589 -9.18 -17.96 24.83
N LEU A 590 -8.00 -17.52 24.38
CA LEU A 590 -6.74 -18.24 24.64
C LEU A 590 -6.49 -18.47 26.13
N GLU A 591 -6.86 -17.53 27.01
CA GLU A 591 -6.73 -17.70 28.45
C GLU A 591 -7.80 -18.67 28.99
N THR A 592 -9.06 -18.52 28.57
CA THR A 592 -10.16 -19.44 28.96
C THR A 592 -9.89 -20.89 28.54
N LEU A 593 -9.32 -21.11 27.35
CA LEU A 593 -9.00 -22.46 26.87
C LEU A 593 -7.92 -23.13 27.74
N LYS A 594 -6.92 -22.36 28.18
CA LYS A 594 -5.82 -22.84 29.05
C LYS A 594 -6.26 -23.13 30.48
N SER A 595 -7.31 -22.46 30.97
CA SER A 595 -7.84 -22.72 32.30
C SER A 595 -8.47 -24.12 32.37
N PRO A 596 -8.08 -24.96 33.34
CA PRO A 596 -8.80 -26.20 33.60
C PRO A 596 -10.23 -25.83 34.01
N LEU A 597 -11.22 -26.45 33.36
CA LEU A 597 -12.60 -26.40 33.82
C LEU A 597 -12.61 -26.97 35.25
N ILE A 598 -12.77 -26.12 36.25
CA ILE A 598 -13.21 -26.55 37.57
C ILE A 598 -14.67 -26.96 37.37
N VAL A 599 -14.88 -28.23 37.05
CA VAL A 599 -16.18 -28.86 37.26
C VAL A 599 -16.33 -28.88 38.77
N LEU A 600 -17.17 -28.00 39.32
CA LEU A 600 -17.74 -28.20 40.64
C LEU A 600 -18.61 -29.46 40.54
N GLU A 601 -18.01 -30.63 40.74
CA GLU A 601 -18.79 -31.78 41.17
C GLU A 601 -19.37 -31.42 42.53
N ASP A 602 -20.68 -31.58 42.67
CA ASP A 602 -21.39 -31.52 43.95
C ASP A 602 -20.72 -32.46 44.95
N ILE A 603 -19.78 -31.93 45.75
CA ILE A 603 -19.27 -32.64 46.92
C ILE A 603 -20.32 -32.46 48.01
N SER A 604 -21.15 -33.48 48.15
CA SER A 604 -21.98 -33.72 49.32
C SER A 604 -21.15 -33.57 50.59
N ASP A 605 -21.72 -32.84 51.56
CA ASP A 605 -21.26 -32.69 52.93
C ASP A 605 -20.52 -33.92 53.47
N ASN A 606 -19.21 -33.81 53.63
CA ASN A 606 -18.46 -34.54 54.64
C ASN A 606 -17.30 -33.67 55.11
N GLU A 607 -17.36 -33.32 56.40
CA GLU A 607 -16.35 -32.58 57.14
C GLU A 607 -14.97 -33.22 56.94
N LEU A 608 -14.06 -32.48 56.29
CA LEU A 608 -12.63 -32.72 56.38
C LEU A 608 -12.05 -31.67 57.32
N ASP A 609 -11.63 -32.15 58.48
CA ASP A 609 -10.90 -31.42 59.51
C ASP A 609 -9.52 -31.02 58.94
N ILE A 610 -9.40 -29.75 58.52
CA ILE A 610 -8.17 -29.17 57.99
C ILE A 610 -7.47 -28.45 59.14
N ASP A 611 -6.36 -29.01 59.61
CA ASP A 611 -5.46 -28.37 60.59
C ASP A 611 -4.78 -27.14 59.95
N PRO A 612 -5.16 -25.91 60.34
CA PRO A 612 -4.68 -24.69 59.69
C PRO A 612 -3.19 -24.43 59.92
N GLU A 613 -2.58 -25.01 60.96
CA GLU A 613 -1.16 -24.80 61.25
C GLU A 613 -0.28 -25.59 60.28
N LYS A 614 -0.69 -26.79 59.90
CA LYS A 614 0.07 -27.65 58.98
C LYS A 614 0.10 -27.08 57.55
N ASN A 615 -1.02 -26.54 57.08
CA ASN A 615 -1.09 -25.88 55.76
C ASN A 615 -0.25 -24.60 55.72
N ARG A 616 -0.20 -23.86 56.83
CA ARG A 616 0.61 -22.64 56.92
C ARG A 616 2.11 -22.95 56.94
N GLU A 617 2.51 -24.08 57.51
CA GLU A 617 3.90 -24.55 57.52
C GLU A 617 4.36 -25.04 56.12
N GLU A 618 3.49 -25.75 55.40
CA GLU A 618 3.73 -26.17 54.00
C GLU A 618 3.80 -24.98 53.04
N GLU A 619 2.97 -23.95 53.25
CA GLU A 619 2.98 -22.72 52.47
C GLU A 619 4.24 -21.86 52.76
N LEU A 620 4.69 -21.80 54.02
CA LEU A 620 5.93 -21.09 54.39
C LEU A 620 7.18 -21.77 53.81
N ASN A 621 7.20 -23.11 53.77
CA ASN A 621 8.31 -23.86 53.17
C ASN A 621 8.34 -23.69 51.65
N SER A 622 7.17 -23.69 50.99
CA SER A 622 7.06 -23.42 49.55
C SER A 622 7.52 -22.01 49.18
N GLN A 623 7.25 -21.01 50.02
CA GLN A 623 7.73 -19.63 49.82
C GLN A 623 9.24 -19.46 50.07
N LYS A 624 9.86 -20.27 50.95
CA LYS A 624 11.31 -20.28 51.15
C LYS A 624 12.06 -20.84 49.94
N GLU A 625 11.57 -21.94 49.34
CA GLU A 625 12.15 -22.51 48.12
C GLU A 625 12.05 -21.58 46.89
N LEU A 626 11.00 -20.75 46.83
CA LEU A 626 10.82 -19.74 45.79
C LEU A 626 11.77 -18.53 45.95
N ASN A 627 12.14 -18.16 47.17
CA ASN A 627 13.03 -17.03 47.44
C ASN A 627 14.53 -17.35 47.30
N GLU A 628 14.94 -18.62 47.44
CA GLU A 628 16.35 -19.02 47.22
C GLU A 628 16.73 -19.11 45.74
N ASN A 629 15.77 -19.13 44.81
CA ASN A 629 16.00 -19.26 43.36
C ASN A 629 15.98 -17.93 42.57
N ILE A 630 16.00 -16.77 43.24
CA ILE A 630 16.05 -15.46 42.58
C ILE A 630 17.50 -14.96 42.51
N ILE A 631 18.11 -14.99 41.32
CA ILE A 631 19.38 -14.31 41.03
C ILE A 631 19.11 -12.80 40.90
N PRO A 632 19.80 -11.91 41.63
CA PRO A 632 19.58 -10.47 41.51
C PRO A 632 20.36 -9.88 40.33
N LEU A 633 19.63 -9.17 39.45
CA LEU A 633 20.17 -8.17 38.54
C LEU A 633 20.44 -6.88 39.34
N SER A 634 21.70 -6.49 39.51
CA SER A 634 22.06 -5.13 39.92
C SER A 634 22.92 -4.46 38.84
N ASN A 635 22.43 -3.32 38.36
CA ASN A 635 23.17 -2.35 37.57
C ASN A 635 23.61 -1.23 38.52
N SER A 636 24.89 -0.84 38.51
CA SER A 636 25.31 0.57 38.36
C SER A 636 26.85 0.79 38.41
N GLN A 637 27.31 1.43 37.32
CA GLN A 637 28.32 2.52 37.23
C GLN A 637 29.85 2.28 37.38
N LYS A 638 30.52 2.36 36.21
CA LYS A 638 31.76 3.09 35.74
C LYS A 638 32.65 3.87 36.76
N PRO A 639 33.89 4.34 36.42
CA PRO A 639 34.83 4.06 35.30
C PRO A 639 36.32 3.87 35.73
N GLY A 640 37.23 3.43 34.85
CA GLY A 640 38.68 3.67 35.07
C GLY A 640 39.71 2.89 34.25
N LYS A 641 40.47 3.64 33.44
CA LYS A 641 41.89 3.48 33.03
C LYS A 641 42.32 2.18 32.32
N GLY A 642 42.52 2.30 31.00
CA GLY A 642 43.38 1.39 30.22
C GLY A 642 44.66 2.10 29.79
N GLU A 643 45.81 1.59 30.23
CA GLU A 643 47.14 1.90 29.70
C GLU A 643 47.53 0.87 28.63
N VAL A 644 47.82 1.39 27.44
CA VAL A 644 48.96 1.16 26.53
C VAL A 644 49.58 -0.25 26.42
N THR A 645 49.57 -0.80 25.19
CA THR A 645 50.74 -1.06 24.31
C THR A 645 50.29 -1.84 23.06
N ASP A 646 50.25 -1.16 21.92
CA ASP A 646 51.18 -1.27 20.78
C ASP A 646 50.81 -2.34 19.74
N LEU A 647 50.41 -1.88 18.55
CA LEU A 647 50.88 -2.38 17.25
C LEU A 647 50.45 -1.44 16.11
N GLN A 648 51.45 -0.65 15.69
CA GLN A 648 51.76 -0.13 14.34
C GLN A 648 50.64 0.08 13.30
N THR A 649 50.32 1.37 13.14
CA THR A 649 50.39 2.19 11.91
C THR A 649 50.46 1.51 10.54
N ASP A 650 49.47 1.80 9.68
CA ASP A 650 49.72 2.52 8.42
C ASP A 650 48.43 3.21 7.91
N LEU A 651 48.52 4.52 7.70
CA LEU A 651 47.51 5.40 7.12
C LEU A 651 48.07 5.97 5.81
N PRO A 652 47.24 6.18 4.77
CA PRO A 652 47.41 7.32 3.88
C PRO A 652 46.37 8.39 4.21
N SER A 653 46.88 9.55 4.59
CA SER A 653 46.17 10.82 4.66
C SER A 653 45.88 11.34 3.25
N VAL A 654 44.69 11.89 3.02
CA VAL A 654 44.45 12.82 1.91
C VAL A 654 43.80 14.08 2.48
N GLY A 655 44.58 15.15 2.41
CA GLY A 655 44.25 16.48 2.89
C GLY A 655 43.25 17.21 1.99
N ILE A 656 42.48 18.07 2.65
CA ILE A 656 41.64 19.10 2.07
C ILE A 656 42.54 20.16 1.43
N LYS A 657 42.28 20.50 0.17
CA LYS A 657 42.70 21.78 -0.42
C LYS A 657 41.48 22.54 -0.92
N VAL A 658 41.35 23.74 -0.39
CA VAL A 658 40.43 24.80 -0.81
C VAL A 658 40.88 25.33 -2.17
N LYS A 659 39.95 25.34 -3.13
CA LYS A 659 39.74 26.44 -4.09
C LYS A 659 38.31 26.40 -4.60
#